data_AF-A0A2R8MY43-F1
#
_entry.id   AF-A0A2R8MY43-F1
#
_cell.length_a   1.000
_cell.length_b   1.000
_cell.length_c   1.000
_cell.angle_alpha   90.00
_cell.angle_beta   90.00
_cell.angle_gamma   90.00
#
_symmetry.space_group_name_H-M   'P 1'
#
loop_
_entity.id
_entity.type
_entity.pdbx_description
1 polymer ?
#
loop_
_entity_poly.entity_id
_entity_poly.type
_entity_poly.pdbx_seq_one_letter_code
_entity_poly.pdbx_strand_id
1 'polypeptide(L)'
;MLGKGVVGSGGGTKAPKPSFVSYVRPEEIHTNEKEVTEKEVTLHLLPGEQVLCEASTVLKYVQEDSSQHGVYGRLVCTDFKIAFLGDDESALDNDETQFKNKVIGENDITLHCVDQIYGVFDEKKKTLFGQLKKYPEKLIIHCKDLRVFQFCLRYTKEEEVKRIVSGIIHHTQAPKLLKRLFLFSYATAAQNNTVTDPKNHTVMFDTLKDWCWELERTKGNMKYKAVSVNEGYEVCERLPAYFVVPTPLPEENVQRFQGHGIPIWCWSCHNGSALLKMSALPKEQDDGILQIQKGFLDRIYKTIHRPPYEIVKTEDLSSNFLSLQEIQTAYSKFKQLFLIDNSTEFWDTDIKWFSLLESSSWLDIIRRCLKKAIEITECMEAQNMNVLLLEENASDLCCLISSLVQLMMDPHCRTRIGFQSLIQKEWVMGGHCFLDRCNHLRQNDKEEVPVFLLFLDCVWQLVHQHPPAFEFTETYLTVLSDSLYIPIFSTFFFNSPHQKDTNVHQRQLSLPLTQSKSSPKRGFFREETDHLIKNLLGKRISKLINSSDELQDNFREFYDSWHSKPTDYHGLLLPHIEGPEIKVWAQRYLRWIPEAQILGGGQVATMSKLLEMMEEVQSLQEKIDEKHHSQQEAPQAEAPCLLRNSARLSSLFPFALLQRHSSKPVLPTSGWKALGDEDDLAKQEDEFMDLGDV
;
A
#
# COMPACT_ATOMS: atom_id res chain seq x y z
N MET A 1 5.17 43.51 -85.15
CA MET A 1 5.00 44.98 -85.12
C MET A 1 4.08 45.34 -83.95
N LEU A 2 4.32 46.48 -83.29
CA LEU A 2 3.40 47.36 -82.53
C LEU A 2 2.15 46.73 -81.83
N GLY A 3 1.86 46.95 -80.54
CA GLY A 3 2.41 47.93 -79.60
C GLY A 3 1.97 47.76 -78.13
N LYS A 4 2.09 48.84 -77.34
CA LYS A 4 2.14 48.89 -75.85
C LYS A 4 0.78 49.00 -75.12
N GLY A 5 0.75 48.69 -73.82
CA GLY A 5 -0.24 49.17 -72.82
C GLY A 5 -0.73 48.07 -71.86
N VAL A 6 -0.12 47.78 -70.69
CA VAL A 6 0.03 48.54 -69.42
C VAL A 6 -1.20 48.45 -68.46
N VAL A 7 -1.04 47.60 -67.44
CA VAL A 7 -1.57 47.66 -66.05
C VAL A 7 -3.08 47.44 -65.77
N GLY A 8 -3.35 46.47 -64.87
CA GLY A 8 -4.64 46.27 -64.18
C GLY A 8 -4.64 45.01 -63.28
N SER A 9 -4.53 45.18 -61.96
CA SER A 9 -4.42 44.09 -60.97
C SER A 9 -5.76 43.36 -60.71
N GLY A 10 -5.72 42.08 -60.29
CA GLY A 10 -6.88 41.40 -59.70
C GLY A 10 -7.01 39.89 -59.98
N GLY A 11 -6.08 39.06 -59.49
CA GLY A 11 -6.18 37.60 -59.62
C GLY A 11 -7.19 36.98 -58.64
N GLY A 12 -7.99 36.01 -59.11
CA GLY A 12 -9.02 35.35 -58.30
C GLY A 12 -9.67 34.15 -59.00
N THR A 13 -8.89 33.13 -59.36
CA THR A 13 -9.40 31.89 -59.96
C THR A 13 -10.20 31.07 -58.96
N LYS A 14 -11.50 30.90 -59.23
CA LYS A 14 -12.42 30.09 -58.42
C LYS A 14 -12.03 28.61 -58.46
N ALA A 15 -12.05 27.95 -57.30
CA ALA A 15 -11.93 26.49 -57.19
C ALA A 15 -13.11 25.78 -57.88
N PRO A 16 -12.92 24.56 -58.43
CA PRO A 16 -13.99 23.79 -59.05
C PRO A 16 -15.03 23.34 -58.01
N LYS A 17 -16.31 23.36 -58.39
CA LYS A 17 -17.40 22.83 -57.56
C LYS A 17 -17.30 21.29 -57.47
N PRO A 18 -17.48 20.67 -56.30
CA PRO A 18 -17.59 19.21 -56.21
C PRO A 18 -18.89 18.74 -56.88
N SER A 19 -18.78 17.74 -57.76
CA SER A 19 -19.91 17.11 -58.44
C SER A 19 -20.37 15.86 -57.69
N PHE A 20 -21.17 16.04 -56.64
CA PHE A 20 -21.98 14.97 -56.08
C PHE A 20 -23.36 15.51 -55.71
N VAL A 21 -24.41 14.90 -56.24
CA VAL A 21 -25.81 15.24 -55.98
C VAL A 21 -26.45 14.00 -55.33
N SER A 22 -26.87 14.14 -54.08
CA SER A 22 -27.61 13.07 -53.39
C SER A 22 -29.01 12.94 -53.99
N TYR A 23 -29.40 11.72 -54.37
CA TYR A 23 -30.69 11.42 -55.01
C TYR A 23 -31.78 10.97 -54.01
N VAL A 24 -31.78 11.54 -52.81
CA VAL A 24 -32.83 11.29 -51.80
C VAL A 24 -33.61 12.60 -51.57
N ARG A 25 -34.92 12.58 -51.84
CA ARG A 25 -35.81 13.70 -51.52
C ARG A 25 -36.22 13.64 -50.04
N PRO A 26 -36.38 14.78 -49.35
CA PRO A 26 -36.69 14.80 -47.93
C PRO A 26 -38.22 14.72 -47.70
N GLU A 27 -38.77 13.51 -47.66
CA GLU A 27 -40.12 13.25 -47.14
C GLU A 27 -40.19 11.81 -46.59
N GLU A 28 -40.82 11.66 -45.42
CA GLU A 28 -41.15 10.37 -44.77
C GLU A 28 -40.00 9.49 -44.23
N ILE A 29 -39.22 10.04 -43.28
CA ILE A 29 -38.75 9.27 -42.13
C ILE A 29 -39.37 9.85 -40.86
N HIS A 30 -40.52 9.27 -40.44
CA HIS A 30 -41.07 9.48 -39.10
C HIS A 30 -40.26 8.63 -38.09
N THR A 31 -39.03 9.03 -37.77
CA THR A 31 -38.40 8.63 -36.52
C THR A 31 -38.99 9.46 -35.41
N ASN A 32 -39.73 8.82 -34.50
CA ASN A 32 -40.24 9.46 -33.30
C ASN A 32 -39.12 10.20 -32.58
N GLU A 33 -39.33 11.50 -32.32
CA GLU A 33 -38.54 12.27 -31.35
C GLU A 33 -38.78 11.68 -29.95
N LYS A 34 -38.02 10.63 -29.61
CA LYS A 34 -37.56 10.48 -28.25
C LYS A 34 -36.38 11.42 -28.11
N GLU A 35 -36.52 12.42 -27.24
CA GLU A 35 -35.37 13.10 -26.68
C GLU A 35 -34.43 12.02 -26.14
N VAL A 36 -33.32 11.80 -26.84
CA VAL A 36 -32.17 11.14 -26.24
C VAL A 36 -31.61 12.18 -25.29
N THR A 37 -32.05 12.13 -24.04
CA THR A 37 -31.33 12.75 -22.95
C THR A 37 -29.97 12.07 -22.91
N GLU A 38 -28.97 12.67 -23.57
CA GLU A 38 -27.57 12.32 -23.40
C GLU A 38 -27.32 12.27 -21.89
N LYS A 39 -27.04 11.08 -21.36
CA LYS A 39 -26.65 10.93 -19.95
C LYS A 39 -25.23 11.42 -19.86
N GLU A 40 -25.07 12.75 -19.78
CA GLU A 40 -23.80 13.41 -19.55
C GLU A 40 -23.04 12.65 -18.45
N VAL A 41 -21.84 12.15 -18.75
CA VAL A 41 -21.06 11.35 -17.79
C VAL A 41 -20.61 12.27 -16.66
N THR A 42 -21.45 12.38 -15.64
CA THR A 42 -21.27 13.35 -14.55
C THR A 42 -20.09 12.99 -13.68
N LEU A 43 -19.11 13.90 -13.59
CA LEU A 43 -17.98 13.78 -12.69
C LEU A 43 -18.45 13.69 -11.22
N HIS A 44 -18.17 12.57 -10.55
CA HIS A 44 -18.46 12.42 -9.13
C HIS A 44 -17.43 13.18 -8.28
N LEU A 45 -17.84 14.34 -7.75
CA LEU A 45 -17.08 15.18 -6.83
C LEU A 45 -17.39 14.86 -5.37
N LEU A 46 -16.37 14.89 -4.53
CA LEU A 46 -16.50 14.79 -3.07
C LEU A 46 -16.93 16.11 -2.41
N PRO A 47 -17.47 16.07 -1.17
CA PRO A 47 -17.70 17.28 -0.38
C PRO A 47 -16.44 18.14 -0.27
N GLY A 48 -16.52 19.38 -0.77
CA GLY A 48 -15.40 20.32 -0.79
C GLY A 48 -14.46 20.22 -1.99
N GLU A 49 -14.64 19.24 -2.89
CA GLU A 49 -13.85 19.08 -4.12
C GLU A 49 -14.26 20.09 -5.19
N GLN A 50 -13.27 20.67 -5.88
CA GLN A 50 -13.46 21.71 -6.88
C GLN A 50 -12.69 21.39 -8.17
N VAL A 51 -13.37 21.53 -9.31
CA VAL A 51 -12.72 21.45 -10.64
C VAL A 51 -11.83 22.67 -10.85
N LEU A 52 -10.57 22.43 -11.24
CA LEU A 52 -9.55 23.46 -11.43
C LEU A 52 -9.28 23.72 -12.90
N CYS A 53 -9.20 22.66 -13.70
CA CYS A 53 -9.10 22.75 -15.15
C CYS A 53 -9.56 21.44 -15.81
N GLU A 54 -9.99 21.58 -17.07
CA GLU A 54 -10.36 20.46 -17.93
C GLU A 54 -9.82 20.66 -19.35
N ALA A 55 -9.75 19.55 -20.09
CA ALA A 55 -9.46 19.49 -21.51
C ALA A 55 -10.33 18.40 -22.16
N SER A 56 -10.98 18.73 -23.27
CA SER A 56 -11.81 17.80 -24.03
C SER A 56 -11.02 17.16 -25.17
N THR A 57 -11.59 16.14 -25.82
CA THR A 57 -10.96 15.44 -26.98
C THR A 57 -9.54 14.93 -26.65
N VAL A 58 -9.36 14.42 -25.43
CA VAL A 58 -8.14 13.75 -24.97
C VAL A 58 -8.28 12.27 -25.25
N LEU A 59 -7.24 11.66 -25.83
CA LEU A 59 -7.22 10.22 -26.12
C LEU A 59 -6.42 9.50 -25.03
N LYS A 60 -7.07 8.70 -24.17
CA LYS A 60 -6.39 7.80 -23.22
C LYS A 60 -6.02 6.52 -23.95
N TYR A 61 -4.73 6.17 -24.03
CA TYR A 61 -4.32 4.86 -24.55
C TYR A 61 -4.73 3.74 -23.60
N VAL A 62 -5.21 2.63 -24.16
CA VAL A 62 -5.38 1.37 -23.42
C VAL A 62 -4.03 0.64 -23.42
N GLN A 63 -3.68 -0.06 -22.34
CA GLN A 63 -2.42 -0.82 -22.24
C GLN A 63 -2.52 -2.25 -22.81
N GLU A 64 -3.66 -2.59 -23.42
CA GLU A 64 -3.90 -3.88 -24.06
C GLU A 64 -3.59 -3.77 -25.56
N ASP A 65 -2.71 -4.66 -26.01
CA ASP A 65 -2.18 -4.83 -27.38
C ASP A 65 -1.21 -3.78 -27.94
N SER A 66 -0.37 -4.26 -28.87
CA SER A 66 0.62 -3.50 -29.66
C SER A 66 0.00 -2.51 -30.66
N SER A 67 -1.32 -2.38 -30.65
CA SER A 67 -2.09 -1.47 -31.49
C SER A 67 -2.48 -0.24 -30.68
N GLN A 68 -2.22 0.97 -31.19
CA GLN A 68 -2.48 2.24 -30.49
C GLN A 68 -3.99 2.60 -30.45
N HIS A 69 -4.82 1.69 -29.95
CA HIS A 69 -6.21 1.97 -29.63
C HIS A 69 -6.30 2.72 -28.29
N GLY A 70 -7.31 3.57 -28.18
CA GLY A 70 -7.51 4.42 -27.03
C GLY A 70 -8.93 4.95 -27.00
N VAL A 71 -9.39 5.30 -25.81
CA VAL A 71 -10.71 5.86 -25.56
C VAL A 71 -10.59 7.38 -25.63
N TYR A 72 -11.42 8.02 -26.46
CA TYR A 72 -11.56 9.48 -26.44
C TYR A 72 -12.39 9.91 -25.24
N GLY A 73 -12.13 11.11 -24.75
CA GLY A 73 -12.86 11.64 -23.61
C GLY A 73 -12.36 13.00 -23.13
N ARG A 74 -12.74 13.30 -21.89
CA ARG A 74 -12.41 14.54 -21.18
C ARG A 74 -11.51 14.25 -19.98
N LEU A 75 -10.39 14.97 -19.91
CA LEU A 75 -9.46 14.94 -18.79
C LEU A 75 -9.74 16.12 -17.87
N VAL A 76 -10.06 15.85 -16.60
CA VAL A 76 -10.37 16.87 -15.59
C VAL A 76 -9.37 16.78 -14.44
N CYS A 77 -8.92 17.94 -13.94
CA CYS A 77 -8.09 18.07 -12.76
C CYS A 77 -8.86 18.85 -11.68
N THR A 78 -9.03 18.25 -10.51
CA THR A 78 -9.63 18.85 -9.31
C THR A 78 -8.57 19.10 -8.24
N ASP A 79 -8.93 19.72 -7.12
CA ASP A 79 -8.03 19.85 -5.96
C ASP A 79 -7.81 18.53 -5.18
N PHE A 80 -8.46 17.45 -5.61
CA PHE A 80 -8.31 16.10 -5.05
C PHE A 80 -7.66 15.10 -6.02
N LYS A 81 -8.07 15.10 -7.29
CA LYS A 81 -7.73 14.05 -8.27
C LYS A 81 -7.65 14.55 -9.72
N ILE A 82 -7.01 13.75 -10.56
CA ILE A 82 -7.09 13.79 -12.01
C ILE A 82 -8.08 12.68 -12.41
N ALA A 83 -9.13 13.03 -13.12
CA ALA A 83 -10.17 12.11 -13.57
C ALA A 83 -10.23 12.09 -15.11
N PHE A 84 -10.31 10.90 -15.70
CA PHE A 84 -10.58 10.75 -17.13
C PHE A 84 -11.97 10.15 -17.36
N LEU A 85 -12.82 10.89 -18.07
CA LEU A 85 -14.18 10.54 -18.42
C LEU A 85 -14.19 10.16 -19.91
N GLY A 86 -14.34 8.87 -20.21
CA GLY A 86 -14.40 8.37 -21.59
C GLY A 86 -15.76 8.58 -22.23
N ASP A 87 -15.78 8.71 -23.56
CA ASP A 87 -16.99 8.93 -24.37
C ASP A 87 -17.76 7.63 -24.71
N ASP A 88 -17.20 6.45 -24.41
CA ASP A 88 -17.81 5.14 -24.71
C ASP A 88 -18.91 4.75 -23.71
N GLU A 89 -20.17 4.72 -24.16
CA GLU A 89 -21.33 4.24 -23.35
C GLU A 89 -21.29 2.72 -23.04
N SER A 90 -20.45 1.94 -23.74
CA SER A 90 -20.42 0.47 -23.67
C SER A 90 -19.98 -0.10 -22.32
N ALA A 91 -19.34 0.69 -21.46
CA ALA A 91 -18.88 0.29 -20.13
C ALA A 91 -19.96 0.31 -19.04
N LEU A 92 -21.19 0.77 -19.34
CA LEU A 92 -22.22 1.02 -18.33
C LEU A 92 -23.07 -0.21 -17.96
N ASP A 93 -23.30 -1.16 -18.88
CA ASP A 93 -24.33 -2.21 -18.70
C ASP A 93 -23.82 -3.64 -18.48
N ASN A 94 -22.52 -3.94 -18.61
CA ASN A 94 -22.00 -5.32 -18.57
C ASN A 94 -21.24 -5.74 -17.28
N ASP A 95 -21.00 -4.83 -16.33
CA ASP A 95 -20.06 -5.10 -15.22
C ASP A 95 -20.56 -4.74 -13.80
N GLU A 96 -21.78 -5.17 -13.47
CA GLU A 96 -22.31 -5.14 -12.09
C GLU A 96 -21.49 -5.99 -11.10
N THR A 97 -20.59 -6.86 -11.58
CA THR A 97 -19.81 -7.76 -10.71
C THR A 97 -18.36 -7.32 -10.50
N GLN A 98 -17.92 -6.20 -11.08
CA GLN A 98 -16.59 -5.63 -10.85
C GLN A 98 -16.53 -4.79 -9.57
N PHE A 99 -15.40 -4.92 -8.86
CA PHE A 99 -15.17 -4.22 -7.61
C PHE A 99 -14.75 -2.77 -7.81
N LYS A 100 -15.74 -1.88 -7.86
CA LYS A 100 -15.52 -0.44 -7.98
C LYS A 100 -15.22 0.16 -6.60
N ASN A 101 -14.03 0.75 -6.46
CA ASN A 101 -13.71 1.60 -5.32
C ASN A 101 -14.73 2.75 -5.31
N LYS A 102 -15.46 2.90 -4.19
CA LYS A 102 -16.62 3.81 -4.10
C LYS A 102 -16.27 5.29 -4.20
N VAL A 103 -14.99 5.65 -4.29
CA VAL A 103 -14.57 7.05 -4.18
C VAL A 103 -13.41 7.46 -5.10
N ILE A 104 -12.60 6.51 -5.54
CA ILE A 104 -11.63 6.70 -6.63
C ILE A 104 -12.10 5.79 -7.76
N GLY A 105 -12.56 6.38 -8.87
CA GLY A 105 -12.86 5.61 -10.08
C GLY A 105 -11.61 4.93 -10.65
N GLU A 106 -11.81 3.92 -11.49
CA GLU A 106 -10.69 3.19 -12.14
C GLU A 106 -9.75 4.13 -12.92
N ASN A 107 -10.34 5.16 -13.56
CA ASN A 107 -9.66 6.22 -14.29
C ASN A 107 -9.24 7.43 -13.44
N ASP A 108 -9.45 7.39 -12.12
CA ASP A 108 -9.10 8.48 -11.21
C ASP A 108 -7.70 8.26 -10.59
N ILE A 109 -6.92 9.35 -10.51
CA ILE A 109 -5.60 9.43 -9.89
C ILE A 109 -5.65 10.52 -8.82
N THR A 110 -5.52 10.21 -7.53
CA THR A 110 -5.40 11.27 -6.52
C THR A 110 -4.11 12.08 -6.75
N LEU A 111 -4.13 13.39 -6.51
CA LEU A 111 -2.94 14.24 -6.72
C LEU A 111 -1.72 13.77 -5.91
N HIS A 112 -1.96 13.08 -4.79
CA HIS A 112 -0.92 12.56 -3.90
C HIS A 112 -0.36 11.20 -4.38
N CYS A 113 -1.10 10.48 -5.24
CA CYS A 113 -0.63 9.26 -5.87
C CYS A 113 0.22 9.52 -7.12
N VAL A 114 0.18 10.70 -7.74
CA VAL A 114 1.05 11.04 -8.89
C VAL A 114 2.52 11.00 -8.48
N ASP A 115 3.30 10.00 -8.89
CA ASP A 115 4.73 9.91 -8.56
C ASP A 115 5.55 10.88 -9.43
N GLN A 116 5.49 10.69 -10.75
CA GLN A 116 6.23 11.47 -11.74
C GLN A 116 5.40 11.77 -12.98
N ILE A 117 5.66 12.92 -13.62
CA ILE A 117 4.96 13.38 -14.81
C ILE A 117 5.97 13.55 -15.94
N TYR A 118 5.67 12.97 -17.09
CA TYR A 118 6.47 13.07 -18.30
C TYR A 118 5.66 13.63 -19.47
N GLY A 119 6.34 14.35 -20.36
CA GLY A 119 5.82 14.80 -21.64
C GLY A 119 6.70 14.27 -22.76
N VAL A 120 6.06 13.80 -23.83
CA VAL A 120 6.75 13.41 -25.06
C VAL A 120 6.71 14.60 -26.03
N PHE A 121 7.88 14.99 -26.51
CA PHE A 121 8.09 16.05 -27.49
C PHE A 121 8.95 15.49 -28.62
N ASP A 122 8.46 15.50 -29.86
CA ASP A 122 9.19 14.96 -31.02
C ASP A 122 9.71 13.54 -30.72
N GLU A 123 8.81 12.67 -30.23
CA GLU A 123 9.05 11.29 -29.77
C GLU A 123 9.96 11.13 -28.52
N LYS A 124 10.52 12.21 -27.97
CA LYS A 124 11.42 12.16 -26.80
C LYS A 124 10.68 12.41 -25.48
N LYS A 125 10.61 11.39 -24.64
CA LYS A 125 10.13 11.44 -23.24
C LYS A 125 11.03 12.37 -22.40
N LYS A 126 10.44 13.31 -21.66
CA LYS A 126 11.12 14.22 -20.70
C LYS A 126 10.27 14.43 -19.46
N THR A 127 10.88 14.58 -18.30
CA THR A 127 10.17 14.96 -17.07
C THR A 127 9.60 16.38 -17.18
N LEU A 128 8.40 16.61 -16.61
CA LEU A 128 7.74 17.91 -16.59
C LEU A 128 7.77 18.50 -15.17
N PHE A 129 8.26 19.73 -15.05
CA PHE A 129 8.35 20.43 -13.78
C PHE A 129 8.22 21.95 -13.97
N GLY A 130 7.56 22.61 -13.03
CA GLY A 130 7.38 24.06 -13.05
C GLY A 130 6.68 24.59 -14.30
N GLN A 131 7.07 25.79 -14.74
CA GLN A 131 6.44 26.49 -15.85
C GLN A 131 7.01 26.03 -17.21
N LEU A 132 6.17 25.46 -18.06
CA LEU A 132 6.56 24.96 -19.38
C LEU A 132 6.57 26.06 -20.45
N LYS A 133 7.57 26.02 -21.33
CA LYS A 133 7.67 26.88 -22.54
C LYS A 133 7.06 26.26 -23.80
N LYS A 134 6.96 24.93 -23.83
CA LYS A 134 6.31 24.12 -24.87
C LYS A 134 5.48 23.05 -24.17
N TYR A 135 4.39 22.64 -24.77
CA TYR A 135 3.51 21.59 -24.23
C TYR A 135 3.68 20.28 -25.00
N PRO A 136 3.53 19.12 -24.34
CA PRO A 136 3.79 17.83 -24.95
C PRO A 136 2.61 17.35 -25.80
N GLU A 137 2.91 16.51 -26.79
CA GLU A 137 1.87 15.84 -27.60
C GLU A 137 1.26 14.64 -26.87
N LYS A 138 2.02 14.02 -25.96
CA LYS A 138 1.60 12.91 -25.10
C LYS A 138 2.06 13.17 -23.67
N LEU A 139 1.12 13.12 -22.73
CA LEU A 139 1.34 13.22 -21.30
C LEU A 139 1.35 11.81 -20.70
N ILE A 140 2.38 11.48 -19.93
CA ILE A 140 2.50 10.20 -19.22
C ILE A 140 2.58 10.49 -17.72
N ILE A 141 1.74 9.83 -16.93
CA ILE A 141 1.67 10.00 -15.47
C ILE A 141 1.98 8.65 -14.83
N HIS A 142 3.10 8.58 -14.11
CA HIS A 142 3.50 7.45 -13.29
C HIS A 142 2.94 7.65 -11.87
N CYS A 143 2.37 6.61 -11.28
CA CYS A 143 1.69 6.68 -9.98
C CYS A 143 2.40 5.84 -8.89
N LYS A 144 2.31 6.25 -7.62
CA LYS A 144 2.83 5.54 -6.44
C LYS A 144 2.08 4.22 -6.17
N ASP A 145 0.87 4.08 -6.72
CA ASP A 145 0.12 2.82 -6.77
C ASP A 145 0.60 1.87 -7.89
N LEU A 146 1.59 2.30 -8.71
CA LEU A 146 2.18 1.66 -9.88
C LEU A 146 1.33 1.65 -11.17
N ARG A 147 0.27 2.45 -11.26
CA ARG A 147 -0.41 2.71 -12.54
C ARG A 147 0.41 3.65 -13.43
N VAL A 148 0.38 3.40 -14.74
CA VAL A 148 0.93 4.28 -15.77
C VAL A 148 -0.20 4.75 -16.68
N PHE A 149 -0.54 6.04 -16.60
CA PHE A 149 -1.56 6.64 -17.46
C PHE A 149 -0.92 7.37 -18.64
N GLN A 150 -1.46 7.18 -19.84
CA GLN A 150 -0.94 7.77 -21.06
C GLN A 150 -2.04 8.48 -21.84
N PHE A 151 -1.92 9.79 -21.98
CA PHE A 151 -2.89 10.66 -22.65
C PHE A 151 -2.26 11.31 -23.87
N CYS A 152 -2.81 11.08 -25.06
CA CYS A 152 -2.48 11.83 -26.27
C CYS A 152 -3.32 13.11 -26.33
N LEU A 153 -2.62 14.23 -26.52
CA LEU A 153 -3.14 15.60 -26.49
C LEU A 153 -3.11 16.26 -27.88
N ARG A 154 -2.69 15.54 -28.93
CA ARG A 154 -2.61 16.03 -30.32
C ARG A 154 -3.94 16.54 -30.88
N TYR A 155 -5.06 16.01 -30.40
CA TYR A 155 -6.41 16.34 -30.85
C TYR A 155 -7.08 17.44 -30.00
N THR A 156 -6.49 17.76 -28.85
CA THR A 156 -6.97 18.76 -27.90
C THR A 156 -6.55 20.18 -28.33
N LYS A 157 -7.38 21.20 -28.06
CA LYS A 157 -7.04 22.60 -28.37
C LYS A 157 -5.82 23.06 -27.57
N GLU A 158 -4.90 23.79 -28.19
CA GLU A 158 -3.62 24.21 -27.56
C GLU A 158 -3.80 24.94 -26.22
N GLU A 159 -4.78 25.84 -26.11
CA GLU A 159 -5.08 26.55 -24.85
C GLU A 159 -5.68 25.64 -23.76
N GLU A 160 -6.35 24.55 -24.13
CA GLU A 160 -6.80 23.52 -23.18
C GLU A 160 -5.61 22.64 -22.73
N VAL A 161 -4.77 22.19 -23.66
CA VAL A 161 -3.51 21.47 -23.36
C VAL A 161 -2.65 22.26 -22.38
N LYS A 162 -2.43 23.54 -22.66
CA LYS A 162 -1.67 24.46 -21.82
C LYS A 162 -2.25 24.59 -20.41
N ARG A 163 -3.58 24.64 -20.29
CA ARG A 163 -4.29 24.77 -19.00
C ARG A 163 -4.28 23.47 -18.20
N ILE A 164 -4.57 22.33 -18.83
CA ILE A 164 -4.63 21.02 -18.13
C ILE A 164 -3.23 20.57 -17.70
N VAL A 165 -2.22 20.68 -18.56
CA VAL A 165 -0.84 20.27 -18.23
C VAL A 165 -0.25 21.20 -17.17
N SER A 166 -0.40 22.52 -17.30
CA SER A 166 0.08 23.46 -16.27
C SER A 166 -0.66 23.28 -14.94
N GLY A 167 -1.98 23.03 -14.98
CA GLY A 167 -2.79 22.80 -13.79
C GLY A 167 -2.40 21.51 -13.07
N ILE A 168 -2.26 20.39 -13.78
CA ILE A 168 -1.78 19.12 -13.20
C ILE A 168 -0.40 19.29 -12.57
N ILE A 169 0.57 19.88 -13.29
CA ILE A 169 1.92 20.11 -12.76
C ILE A 169 1.88 21.03 -11.54
N HIS A 170 1.13 22.13 -11.59
CA HIS A 170 0.98 23.03 -10.45
C HIS A 170 0.39 22.28 -9.26
N HIS A 171 -0.77 21.64 -9.38
CA HIS A 171 -1.48 21.09 -8.24
C HIS A 171 -0.86 19.81 -7.65
N THR A 172 -0.10 19.04 -8.44
CA THR A 172 0.72 17.93 -7.90
C THR A 172 2.02 18.40 -7.22
N GLN A 173 2.57 19.57 -7.59
CA GLN A 173 3.81 20.14 -7.03
C GLN A 173 3.58 21.27 -6.00
N ALA A 174 2.35 21.76 -5.84
CA ALA A 174 2.03 22.94 -5.02
C ALA A 174 1.74 22.75 -3.51
N PRO A 175 1.43 21.57 -2.94
CA PRO A 175 1.10 21.47 -1.51
C PRO A 175 2.36 21.52 -0.62
N LYS A 176 3.19 22.56 -0.75
CA LYS A 176 4.29 22.85 0.18
C LYS A 176 3.81 23.16 1.61
N LEU A 177 2.51 23.44 1.77
CA LEU A 177 1.87 23.79 3.04
C LEU A 177 0.78 22.76 3.37
N LEU A 178 0.89 22.14 4.55
CA LEU A 178 -0.05 21.16 5.09
C LEU A 178 -1.53 21.60 5.01
N LYS A 179 -1.81 22.89 5.25
CA LYS A 179 -3.17 23.46 5.20
C LYS A 179 -3.82 23.48 3.82
N ARG A 180 -3.07 23.20 2.75
CA ARG A 180 -3.57 23.09 1.36
C ARG A 180 -3.90 21.67 0.94
N LEU A 181 -3.69 20.67 1.81
CA LEU A 181 -4.12 19.30 1.54
C LEU A 181 -5.66 19.23 1.49
N PHE A 182 -6.20 18.49 0.52
CA PHE A 182 -7.64 18.30 0.33
C PHE A 182 -8.36 17.82 1.61
N LEU A 183 -7.65 17.09 2.48
CA LEU A 183 -8.07 16.62 3.80
C LEU A 183 -8.74 17.71 4.65
N PHE A 184 -8.27 18.95 4.54
CA PHE A 184 -8.82 20.09 5.29
C PHE A 184 -10.14 20.59 4.67
N SER A 185 -10.23 20.68 3.34
CA SER A 185 -11.46 21.01 2.61
C SER A 185 -12.55 19.96 2.89
N TYR A 186 -12.20 18.69 2.73
CA TYR A 186 -13.10 17.55 2.91
C TYR A 186 -13.67 17.45 4.33
N ALA A 187 -12.80 17.53 5.34
CA ALA A 187 -13.23 17.51 6.75
C ALA A 187 -14.06 18.75 7.16
N THR A 188 -13.97 19.85 6.40
CA THR A 188 -14.82 21.04 6.60
C THR A 188 -16.21 20.84 5.99
N ALA A 189 -16.31 20.19 4.84
CA ALA A 189 -17.58 19.95 4.15
C ALA A 189 -18.38 18.74 4.71
N ALA A 190 -17.71 17.72 5.26
CA ALA A 190 -18.34 16.45 5.66
C ALA A 190 -18.91 16.40 7.10
N GLN A 191 -19.13 17.54 7.78
CA GLN A 191 -19.36 17.63 9.23
C GLN A 191 -20.65 16.99 9.81
N ASN A 192 -21.47 16.29 9.01
CA ASN A 192 -22.89 16.06 9.31
C ASN A 192 -23.34 14.62 9.60
N ASN A 193 -22.46 13.64 9.83
CA ASN A 193 -22.91 12.28 10.19
C ASN A 193 -22.31 11.75 11.51
N THR A 194 -23.18 11.50 12.48
CA THR A 194 -22.84 10.96 13.81
C THR A 194 -23.77 9.79 14.18
N VAL A 195 -23.47 8.61 13.65
CA VAL A 195 -24.01 7.33 14.17
C VAL A 195 -22.83 6.49 14.64
N THR A 196 -23.06 5.69 15.68
CA THR A 196 -21.99 5.28 16.59
C THR A 196 -22.51 4.12 17.47
N ASP A 197 -22.42 2.86 17.01
CA ASP A 197 -22.72 1.66 17.83
C ASP A 197 -21.59 1.43 18.88
N PRO A 198 -21.79 0.76 20.04
CA PRO A 198 -20.75 0.70 21.09
C PRO A 198 -19.79 -0.50 21.21
N LYS A 199 -19.82 -1.53 20.37
CA LYS A 199 -19.34 -2.87 20.75
C LYS A 199 -18.01 -3.32 20.13
N ASN A 200 -17.53 -2.68 19.07
CA ASN A 200 -16.33 -3.05 18.30
C ASN A 200 -15.49 -1.80 17.98
N HIS A 201 -14.90 -1.16 19.01
CA HIS A 201 -14.00 -0.01 18.84
C HIS A 201 -12.52 -0.43 18.94
N THR A 202 -11.76 -0.23 17.87
CA THR A 202 -10.30 -0.33 17.88
C THR A 202 -9.69 0.77 18.75
N VAL A 203 -8.60 0.45 19.45
CA VAL A 203 -7.98 1.34 20.43
C VAL A 203 -7.17 2.44 19.73
N MET A 204 -7.46 3.70 20.08
CA MET A 204 -6.88 4.87 19.42
C MET A 204 -5.55 5.36 20.04
N PHE A 205 -5.27 4.97 21.28
CA PHE A 205 -4.10 5.43 22.05
C PHE A 205 -4.01 6.96 22.25
N ASP A 206 -5.10 7.68 21.95
CA ASP A 206 -5.25 9.13 22.13
C ASP A 206 -5.52 9.51 23.62
N THR A 207 -5.80 8.53 24.50
CA THR A 207 -6.06 8.76 25.94
C THR A 207 -5.23 7.86 26.85
N LEU A 208 -4.91 8.31 28.08
CA LEU A 208 -4.21 7.50 29.09
C LEU A 208 -4.87 6.14 29.34
N LYS A 209 -6.21 6.07 29.26
CA LYS A 209 -6.99 4.86 29.49
C LYS A 209 -6.72 3.77 28.46
N ASP A 210 -6.51 4.16 27.20
CA ASP A 210 -6.19 3.25 26.10
C ASP A 210 -4.89 2.49 26.37
N TRP A 211 -3.87 3.21 26.87
CA TRP A 211 -2.58 2.63 27.26
C TRP A 211 -2.70 1.71 28.48
N CYS A 212 -3.52 2.08 29.48
CA CYS A 212 -3.79 1.20 30.62
C CYS A 212 -4.49 -0.11 30.21
N TRP A 213 -5.48 -0.04 29.32
CA TRP A 213 -6.18 -1.23 28.81
C TRP A 213 -5.26 -2.18 28.04
N GLU A 214 -4.38 -1.65 27.19
CA GLU A 214 -3.39 -2.46 26.46
C GLU A 214 -2.34 -3.07 27.41
N LEU A 215 -1.97 -2.37 28.49
CA LEU A 215 -1.13 -2.91 29.57
C LEU A 215 -1.82 -4.00 30.39
N GLU A 216 -3.13 -3.89 30.64
CA GLU A 216 -3.92 -4.93 31.31
C GLU A 216 -4.06 -6.17 30.42
N ARG A 217 -4.36 -5.99 29.12
CA ARG A 217 -4.46 -7.07 28.13
C ARG A 217 -3.18 -7.91 28.04
N THR A 218 -2.03 -7.24 28.04
CA THR A 218 -0.68 -7.86 27.93
C THR A 218 -0.06 -8.23 29.29
N LYS A 219 -0.74 -7.93 30.41
CA LYS A 219 -0.20 -8.05 31.79
C LYS A 219 1.09 -7.24 32.04
N GLY A 220 1.41 -6.28 31.18
CA GLY A 220 2.56 -5.38 31.35
C GLY A 220 2.42 -4.44 32.55
N ASN A 221 1.21 -4.20 33.03
CA ASN A 221 0.90 -3.37 34.20
C ASN A 221 1.63 -3.78 35.50
N MET A 222 2.17 -5.00 35.58
CA MET A 222 3.00 -5.45 36.71
C MET A 222 4.38 -4.77 36.78
N LYS A 223 4.92 -4.33 35.64
CA LYS A 223 6.30 -3.80 35.51
C LYS A 223 6.35 -2.40 34.88
N TYR A 224 5.30 -2.00 34.18
CA TYR A 224 5.22 -0.77 33.38
C TYR A 224 3.99 0.05 33.78
N LYS A 225 4.10 1.38 33.65
CA LYS A 225 3.03 2.34 33.95
C LYS A 225 2.80 3.27 32.76
N ALA A 226 1.53 3.60 32.50
CA ALA A 226 1.18 4.69 31.59
C ALA A 226 1.41 6.04 32.30
N VAL A 227 1.92 7.03 31.57
CA VAL A 227 2.27 8.37 32.07
C VAL A 227 1.65 9.46 31.21
N SER A 228 1.31 10.59 31.83
CA SER A 228 0.79 11.82 31.20
C SER A 228 1.79 12.98 31.25
N VAL A 229 3.07 12.70 31.49
CA VAL A 229 4.14 13.71 31.64
C VAL A 229 4.35 14.58 30.38
N ASN A 230 3.89 14.13 29.21
CA ASN A 230 3.91 14.88 27.95
C ASN A 230 2.50 15.30 27.49
N GLU A 231 1.51 15.35 28.39
CA GLU A 231 0.19 15.88 28.06
C GLU A 231 0.33 17.34 27.58
N GLY A 232 -0.36 17.70 26.50
CA GLY A 232 -0.16 19.00 25.83
C GLY A 232 1.12 19.11 24.98
N TYR A 233 1.97 18.07 24.95
CA TYR A 233 3.25 18.02 24.23
C TYR A 233 4.34 18.97 24.78
N GLU A 234 4.24 19.36 26.05
CA GLU A 234 5.15 20.33 26.69
C GLU A 234 6.60 19.83 26.84
N VAL A 235 6.84 18.52 26.79
CA VAL A 235 8.18 17.92 26.95
C VAL A 235 8.83 17.62 25.61
N CYS A 236 8.08 17.05 24.66
CA CYS A 236 8.57 16.69 23.34
C CYS A 236 7.43 16.55 22.32
N GLU A 237 7.49 17.31 21.22
CA GLU A 237 6.52 17.27 20.11
C GLU A 237 6.56 15.96 19.29
N ARG A 238 7.63 15.16 19.42
CA ARG A 238 7.74 13.83 18.79
C ARG A 238 7.09 12.72 19.60
N LEU A 239 7.04 12.86 20.93
CA LEU A 239 6.38 11.89 21.80
C LEU A 239 4.86 12.07 21.74
N PRO A 240 4.08 10.99 21.92
CA PRO A 240 2.64 11.10 22.13
C PRO A 240 2.33 11.79 23.47
N ALA A 241 1.10 12.28 23.63
CA ALA A 241 0.66 12.93 24.87
C ALA A 241 0.66 11.95 26.08
N TYR A 242 0.39 10.68 25.81
CA TYR A 242 0.43 9.57 26.77
C TYR A 242 1.24 8.42 26.18
N PHE A 243 2.03 7.76 27.01
CA PHE A 243 2.83 6.58 26.65
C PHE A 243 3.16 5.77 27.91
N VAL A 244 3.94 4.71 27.77
CA VAL A 244 4.25 3.77 28.85
C VAL A 244 5.76 3.68 29.08
N VAL A 245 6.16 3.68 30.36
CA VAL A 245 7.56 3.56 30.83
C VAL A 245 7.70 2.50 31.93
N PRO A 246 8.91 1.99 32.22
CA PRO A 246 9.16 1.14 33.38
C PRO A 246 8.69 1.81 34.68
N THR A 247 7.97 1.08 35.55
CA THR A 247 7.45 1.61 36.82
C THR A 247 8.52 2.25 37.71
N PRO A 248 9.76 1.72 37.83
CA PRO A 248 10.80 2.36 38.63
C PRO A 248 11.41 3.63 38.03
N LEU A 249 11.05 4.04 36.81
CA LEU A 249 11.59 5.23 36.14
C LEU A 249 10.92 6.51 36.70
N PRO A 250 11.70 7.47 37.26
CA PRO A 250 11.17 8.76 37.69
C PRO A 250 10.83 9.65 36.49
N GLU A 251 9.61 10.19 36.46
CA GLU A 251 9.06 10.97 35.33
C GLU A 251 9.81 12.30 35.09
N GLU A 252 10.45 12.85 36.13
CA GLU A 252 11.40 13.97 36.04
C GLU A 252 12.53 13.75 35.01
N ASN A 253 12.93 12.50 34.76
CA ASN A 253 13.96 12.20 33.75
C ASN A 253 13.43 12.42 32.33
N VAL A 254 12.13 12.18 32.08
CA VAL A 254 11.51 12.43 30.78
C VAL A 254 11.58 13.92 30.45
N GLN A 255 11.23 14.77 31.42
CA GLN A 255 11.33 16.22 31.29
C GLN A 255 12.77 16.67 31.08
N ARG A 256 13.70 16.18 31.92
CA ARG A 256 15.11 16.58 31.90
C ARG A 256 15.83 16.26 30.58
N PHE A 257 15.49 15.15 29.93
CA PHE A 257 16.11 14.70 28.69
C PHE A 257 15.19 14.86 27.46
N GLN A 258 14.07 15.60 27.57
CA GLN A 258 13.12 15.85 26.48
C GLN A 258 12.65 14.56 25.76
N GLY A 259 12.50 13.47 26.52
CA GLY A 259 12.17 12.15 25.99
C GLY A 259 13.33 11.34 25.39
N HIS A 260 14.52 11.92 25.18
CA HIS A 260 15.69 11.19 24.67
C HIS A 260 16.27 10.23 25.71
N GLY A 261 16.69 9.03 25.27
CA GLY A 261 17.21 8.01 26.18
C GLY A 261 16.18 7.47 27.19
N ILE A 262 14.89 7.69 26.95
CA ILE A 262 13.79 7.13 27.75
C ILE A 262 13.33 5.80 27.12
N PRO A 263 13.36 4.67 27.84
CA PRO A 263 12.80 3.42 27.37
C PRO A 263 11.26 3.50 27.40
N ILE A 264 10.67 3.48 26.22
CA ILE A 264 9.23 3.42 25.97
C ILE A 264 8.84 1.96 25.76
N TRP A 265 7.75 1.55 26.38
CA TRP A 265 7.22 0.19 26.23
C TRP A 265 6.41 0.04 24.94
N CYS A 266 6.68 -1.04 24.20
CA CYS A 266 5.92 -1.44 23.01
C CYS A 266 4.91 -2.54 23.36
N TRP A 267 5.39 -3.60 24.03
CA TRP A 267 4.61 -4.82 24.29
C TRP A 267 5.21 -5.68 25.41
N SER A 268 4.38 -6.53 26.03
CA SER A 268 4.78 -7.53 27.02
C SER A 268 4.29 -8.93 26.61
N CYS A 269 5.21 -9.89 26.67
CA CYS A 269 4.96 -11.29 26.38
C CYS A 269 4.30 -12.01 27.56
N HIS A 270 3.59 -13.12 27.29
CA HIS A 270 2.98 -13.98 28.30
C HIS A 270 3.98 -14.58 29.31
N ASN A 271 5.26 -14.69 28.95
CA ASN A 271 6.32 -15.16 29.85
C ASN A 271 6.88 -14.06 30.78
N GLY A 272 6.43 -12.80 30.64
CA GLY A 272 6.89 -11.66 31.45
C GLY A 272 8.13 -10.92 30.91
N SER A 273 8.63 -11.32 29.74
CA SER A 273 9.57 -10.56 28.92
C SER A 273 8.86 -9.37 28.24
N ALA A 274 9.60 -8.31 27.91
CA ALA A 274 9.04 -7.11 27.31
C ALA A 274 9.89 -6.55 26.17
N LEU A 275 9.21 -5.96 25.19
CA LEU A 275 9.82 -5.24 24.09
C LEU A 275 9.72 -3.74 24.34
N LEU A 276 10.87 -3.07 24.32
CA LEU A 276 11.05 -1.64 24.57
C LEU A 276 11.67 -0.98 23.35
N LYS A 277 11.40 0.31 23.14
CA LYS A 277 12.14 1.17 22.20
C LYS A 277 12.66 2.42 22.91
N MET A 278 13.81 2.93 22.48
CA MET A 278 14.45 4.11 23.07
C MET A 278 15.13 4.91 21.99
N SER A 279 14.98 6.23 22.05
CA SER A 279 15.69 7.16 21.15
C SER A 279 17.11 7.36 21.63
N ALA A 280 18.06 7.47 20.70
CA ALA A 280 19.43 7.82 21.03
C ALA A 280 19.49 9.21 21.71
N LEU A 281 20.49 9.41 22.57
CA LEU A 281 20.82 10.74 23.05
C LEU A 281 21.51 11.54 21.94
N PRO A 282 21.26 12.87 21.85
CA PRO A 282 21.95 13.75 20.91
C PRO A 282 23.48 13.66 21.04
N LYS A 283 24.18 13.73 19.90
CA LYS A 283 25.65 13.71 19.83
C LYS A 283 26.22 15.05 20.29
N GLU A 284 26.64 15.10 21.55
CA GLU A 284 27.23 16.30 22.16
C GLU A 284 28.75 16.37 21.98
N GLN A 285 29.30 17.59 21.99
CA GLN A 285 30.75 17.86 21.94
C GLN A 285 31.34 18.28 23.30
N ASP A 286 30.50 18.57 24.29
CA ASP A 286 30.91 18.97 25.64
C ASP A 286 31.10 17.72 26.53
N ASP A 287 32.34 17.47 26.97
CA ASP A 287 32.71 16.33 27.83
C ASP A 287 31.89 16.27 29.14
N GLY A 288 31.50 17.41 29.69
CA GLY A 288 30.67 17.50 30.90
C GLY A 288 29.23 17.04 30.64
N ILE A 289 28.65 17.46 29.51
CA ILE A 289 27.30 17.01 29.10
C ILE A 289 27.33 15.52 28.73
N LEU A 290 28.35 15.06 28.00
CA LEU A 290 28.55 13.65 27.68
C LEU A 290 28.64 12.77 28.94
N GLN A 291 29.34 13.23 29.98
CA GLN A 291 29.43 12.49 31.25
C GLN A 291 28.08 12.45 32.00
N ILE A 292 27.27 13.52 31.93
CA ILE A 292 25.91 13.54 32.47
C ILE A 292 25.00 12.56 31.71
N GLN A 293 25.05 12.58 30.37
CA GLN A 293 24.31 11.68 29.48
C GLN A 293 24.68 10.21 29.73
N LYS A 294 25.98 9.89 29.80
CA LYS A 294 26.48 8.54 30.10
C LYS A 294 26.02 8.07 31.48
N GLY A 295 26.20 8.90 32.51
CA GLY A 295 25.74 8.58 33.86
C GLY A 295 24.22 8.42 33.97
N PHE A 296 23.44 9.05 33.08
CA PHE A 296 22.00 8.83 32.94
C PHE A 296 21.68 7.50 32.27
N LEU A 297 22.28 7.19 31.11
CA LEU A 297 22.11 5.89 30.46
C LEU A 297 22.49 4.73 31.39
N ASP A 298 23.58 4.84 32.15
CA ASP A 298 23.97 3.82 33.15
C ASP A 298 22.87 3.57 34.20
N ARG A 299 22.09 4.60 34.58
CA ARG A 299 20.94 4.45 35.49
C ARG A 299 19.73 3.84 34.78
N ILE A 300 19.49 4.20 33.52
CA ILE A 300 18.42 3.63 32.69
C ILE A 300 18.68 2.13 32.48
N TYR A 301 19.89 1.74 32.04
CA TYR A 301 20.25 0.33 31.89
C TYR A 301 20.12 -0.45 33.21
N LYS A 302 20.58 0.08 34.35
CA LYS A 302 20.37 -0.53 35.68
C LYS A 302 18.89 -0.59 36.12
N THR A 303 18.03 0.23 35.52
CA THR A 303 16.59 0.21 35.79
C THR A 303 15.89 -0.93 35.08
N ILE A 304 16.29 -1.24 33.84
CA ILE A 304 15.66 -2.28 33.00
C ILE A 304 16.39 -3.63 33.05
N HIS A 305 17.71 -3.64 33.31
CA HIS A 305 18.57 -4.82 33.35
C HIS A 305 18.99 -5.11 34.81
N ARG A 306 18.35 -6.10 35.41
CA ARG A 306 18.48 -6.53 36.83
C ARG A 306 18.63 -8.06 36.92
N PRO A 307 19.76 -8.63 36.48
CA PRO A 307 19.99 -10.07 36.50
C PRO A 307 19.99 -10.61 37.95
N PRO A 308 19.51 -11.86 38.18
CA PRO A 308 18.98 -12.80 37.19
C PRO A 308 17.50 -12.55 36.82
N TYR A 309 16.81 -11.61 37.47
CA TYR A 309 15.35 -11.45 37.36
C TYR A 309 14.88 -10.77 36.07
N GLU A 310 15.65 -9.82 35.56
CA GLU A 310 15.34 -9.08 34.33
C GLU A 310 16.62 -8.92 33.51
N ILE A 311 16.75 -9.68 32.43
CA ILE A 311 17.90 -9.60 31.53
C ILE A 311 17.44 -8.87 30.28
N VAL A 312 18.10 -7.76 29.93
CA VAL A 312 17.84 -6.97 28.72
C VAL A 312 18.95 -7.17 27.70
N LYS A 313 18.57 -7.50 26.46
CA LYS A 313 19.41 -7.36 25.26
C LYS A 313 19.14 -6.02 24.58
N THR A 314 20.18 -5.30 24.16
CA THR A 314 20.02 -4.05 23.39
C THR A 314 20.38 -4.31 21.93
N GLU A 315 19.48 -3.96 21.01
CA GLU A 315 19.67 -4.05 19.57
C GLU A 315 19.70 -2.63 18.99
N ASP A 316 20.87 -2.12 18.62
CA ASP A 316 21.01 -0.84 17.93
C ASP A 316 20.78 -1.02 16.42
N LEU A 317 19.59 -0.61 15.98
CA LEU A 317 19.14 -0.68 14.60
C LEU A 317 19.82 0.39 13.72
N SER A 318 20.34 1.46 14.31
CA SER A 318 21.01 2.57 13.58
C SER A 318 22.39 2.17 13.08
N SER A 319 23.10 1.31 13.82
CA SER A 319 24.48 0.90 13.51
C SER A 319 24.62 -0.52 12.98
N ASN A 320 23.74 -1.45 13.37
CA ASN A 320 23.90 -2.89 13.08
C ASN A 320 22.79 -3.49 12.21
N PHE A 321 21.97 -2.67 11.54
CA PHE A 321 20.86 -3.14 10.72
C PHE A 321 20.78 -2.41 9.35
N LEU A 322 19.58 -2.14 8.83
CA LEU A 322 19.34 -1.47 7.56
C LEU A 322 19.50 0.05 7.68
N SER A 323 19.97 0.72 6.63
CA SER A 323 19.87 2.18 6.55
C SER A 323 18.64 2.63 5.77
N LEU A 324 18.08 3.80 6.11
CA LEU A 324 16.96 4.38 5.35
C LEU A 324 17.31 4.62 3.87
N GLN A 325 18.56 4.98 3.57
CA GLN A 325 19.06 5.17 2.21
C GLN A 325 19.10 3.85 1.41
N GLU A 326 19.46 2.74 2.05
CA GLU A 326 19.44 1.40 1.46
C GLU A 326 18.02 0.98 1.09
N ILE A 327 17.05 1.15 2.01
CA ILE A 327 15.62 0.89 1.77
C ILE A 327 15.09 1.74 0.62
N GLN A 328 15.37 3.05 0.61
CA GLN A 328 14.98 3.96 -0.46
C GLN A 328 15.55 3.51 -1.82
N THR A 329 16.84 3.18 -1.87
CA THR A 329 17.55 2.83 -3.11
C THR A 329 17.03 1.52 -3.68
N ALA A 330 16.82 0.51 -2.83
CA ALA A 330 16.29 -0.79 -3.23
C ALA A 330 14.88 -0.68 -3.80
N TYR A 331 13.97 0.00 -3.09
CA TYR A 331 12.62 0.24 -3.60
C TYR A 331 12.62 1.09 -4.87
N SER A 332 13.52 2.08 -4.97
CA SER A 332 13.61 2.94 -6.16
C SER A 332 14.04 2.17 -7.41
N LYS A 333 14.85 1.12 -7.27
CA LYS A 333 15.14 0.16 -8.36
C LYS A 333 13.95 -0.75 -8.62
N PHE A 334 13.41 -1.38 -7.57
CA PHE A 334 12.31 -2.34 -7.65
C PHE A 334 11.06 -1.73 -8.30
N LYS A 335 10.69 -0.49 -7.97
CA LYS A 335 9.51 0.18 -8.57
C LYS A 335 9.62 0.39 -10.08
N GLN A 336 10.83 0.52 -10.65
CA GLN A 336 11.00 0.69 -12.10
C GLN A 336 10.58 -0.54 -12.89
N LEU A 337 10.61 -1.74 -12.29
CA LEU A 337 10.24 -3.00 -12.94
C LEU A 337 8.74 -3.05 -13.33
N PHE A 338 7.93 -2.14 -12.78
CA PHE A 338 6.48 -2.07 -13.00
C PHE A 338 6.05 -0.81 -13.77
N LEU A 339 6.94 0.18 -13.95
CA LEU A 339 6.64 1.48 -14.55
C LEU A 339 6.98 1.50 -16.07
N ILE A 340 6.41 0.53 -16.78
CA ILE A 340 6.72 0.24 -18.20
C ILE A 340 5.87 1.14 -19.12
N ASP A 341 6.50 1.87 -20.05
CA ASP A 341 5.79 2.82 -20.92
C ASP A 341 5.37 2.22 -22.28
N ASN A 342 5.99 1.14 -22.74
CA ASN A 342 5.72 0.55 -24.06
C ASN A 342 6.08 -0.95 -24.12
N SER A 343 5.59 -1.63 -25.15
CA SER A 343 5.81 -3.06 -25.33
C SER A 343 7.28 -3.45 -25.51
N THR A 344 8.14 -2.58 -26.06
CA THR A 344 9.58 -2.89 -26.21
C THR A 344 10.26 -2.93 -24.85
N GLU A 345 10.03 -1.91 -24.01
CA GLU A 345 10.49 -1.89 -22.61
C GLU A 345 9.95 -3.07 -21.79
N PHE A 346 8.72 -3.53 -22.06
CA PHE A 346 8.16 -4.73 -21.44
C PHE A 346 9.03 -5.96 -21.74
N TRP A 347 9.25 -6.28 -23.02
CA TRP A 347 10.01 -7.47 -23.42
C TRP A 347 11.49 -7.39 -22.98
N ASP A 348 12.10 -6.21 -23.04
CA ASP A 348 13.47 -5.98 -22.55
C ASP A 348 13.62 -6.20 -21.04
N THR A 349 12.55 -5.94 -20.27
CA THR A 349 12.49 -6.14 -18.81
C THR A 349 12.18 -7.60 -18.48
N ASP A 350 11.23 -8.23 -19.18
CA ASP A 350 10.80 -9.62 -18.98
C ASP A 350 11.98 -10.60 -19.12
N ILE A 351 12.76 -10.48 -20.21
CA ILE A 351 13.96 -11.30 -20.47
C ILE A 351 14.98 -11.22 -19.31
N LYS A 352 15.01 -10.11 -18.58
CA LYS A 352 15.97 -9.83 -17.49
C LYS A 352 15.32 -9.84 -16.11
N TRP A 353 14.06 -10.26 -16.01
CA TRP A 353 13.20 -10.05 -14.83
C TRP A 353 13.86 -10.48 -13.52
N PHE A 354 14.34 -11.73 -13.45
CA PHE A 354 14.94 -12.26 -12.22
C PHE A 354 16.22 -11.54 -11.81
N SER A 355 17.11 -11.22 -12.75
CA SER A 355 18.35 -10.47 -12.47
C SER A 355 18.09 -9.01 -12.07
N LEU A 356 17.06 -8.38 -12.64
CA LEU A 356 16.63 -7.03 -12.26
C LEU A 356 15.96 -7.02 -10.88
N LEU A 357 15.16 -8.04 -10.58
CA LEU A 357 14.54 -8.25 -9.27
C LEU A 357 15.60 -8.49 -8.18
N GLU A 358 16.58 -9.35 -8.43
CA GLU A 358 17.70 -9.62 -7.51
C GLU A 358 18.56 -8.37 -7.29
N SER A 359 18.99 -7.69 -8.36
CA SER A 359 19.81 -6.46 -8.28
C SER A 359 19.08 -5.24 -7.70
N SER A 360 17.74 -5.32 -7.53
CA SER A 360 16.97 -4.37 -6.73
C SER A 360 17.19 -4.51 -5.23
N SER A 361 17.56 -5.71 -4.76
CA SER A 361 17.70 -6.08 -3.34
C SER A 361 16.45 -5.92 -2.47
N TRP A 362 15.27 -5.61 -3.04
CA TRP A 362 14.04 -5.40 -2.25
C TRP A 362 13.61 -6.63 -1.44
N LEU A 363 13.65 -7.82 -2.06
CA LEU A 363 13.34 -9.08 -1.38
C LEU A 363 14.37 -9.43 -0.28
N ASP A 364 15.65 -9.05 -0.45
CA ASP A 364 16.66 -9.23 0.60
C ASP A 364 16.40 -8.31 1.81
N ILE A 365 15.95 -7.07 1.57
CA ILE A 365 15.56 -6.16 2.65
C ILE A 365 14.37 -6.71 3.44
N ILE A 366 13.34 -7.23 2.76
CA ILE A 366 12.21 -7.92 3.42
C ILE A 366 12.71 -9.11 4.25
N ARG A 367 13.56 -9.96 3.66
CA ARG A 367 14.17 -11.12 4.33
C ARG A 367 14.96 -10.73 5.58
N ARG A 368 15.74 -9.64 5.52
CA ARG A 368 16.51 -9.10 6.66
C ARG A 368 15.61 -8.55 7.76
N CYS A 369 14.52 -7.87 7.43
CA CYS A 369 13.48 -7.46 8.38
C CYS A 369 12.84 -8.64 9.11
N LEU A 370 12.43 -9.67 8.36
CA LEU A 370 11.86 -10.89 8.95
C LEU A 370 12.89 -11.64 9.81
N LYS A 371 14.14 -11.79 9.34
CA LYS A 371 15.22 -12.41 10.14
C LYS A 371 15.45 -11.67 11.45
N LYS A 372 15.57 -10.33 11.44
CA LYS A 372 15.78 -9.55 12.68
C LYS A 372 14.58 -9.67 13.65
N ALA A 373 13.35 -9.72 13.14
CA ALA A 373 12.18 -9.98 13.98
C ALA A 373 12.18 -11.39 14.60
N ILE A 374 12.63 -12.42 13.86
CA ILE A 374 12.83 -13.78 14.39
C ILE A 374 13.91 -13.78 15.49
N GLU A 375 15.07 -13.17 15.26
CA GLU A 375 16.17 -13.09 16.25
C GLU A 375 15.72 -12.45 17.57
N ILE A 376 14.88 -11.40 17.50
CA ILE A 376 14.31 -10.75 18.69
C ILE A 376 13.28 -11.64 19.37
N THR A 377 12.47 -12.33 18.58
CA THR A 377 11.46 -13.27 19.08
C THR A 377 12.10 -14.47 19.78
N GLU A 378 13.23 -14.99 19.27
CA GLU A 378 14.07 -16.00 19.95
C GLU A 378 14.56 -15.50 21.32
N CYS A 379 15.08 -14.27 21.38
CA CYS A 379 15.55 -13.67 22.63
C CYS A 379 14.41 -13.55 23.66
N MET A 380 13.20 -13.20 23.20
CA MET A 380 12.05 -13.04 24.08
C MET A 380 11.42 -14.39 24.51
N GLU A 381 11.29 -15.36 23.59
CA GLU A 381 10.59 -16.63 23.85
C GLU A 381 11.52 -17.70 24.46
N ALA A 382 12.66 -17.98 23.82
CA ALA A 382 13.56 -19.05 24.24
C ALA A 382 14.45 -18.62 25.42
N GLN A 383 14.94 -17.37 25.40
CA GLN A 383 15.91 -16.88 26.39
C GLN A 383 15.24 -16.11 27.54
N ASN A 384 13.93 -15.84 27.46
CA ASN A 384 13.14 -15.04 28.42
C ASN A 384 13.77 -13.65 28.71
N MET A 385 14.37 -13.04 27.69
CA MET A 385 15.02 -11.73 27.80
C MET A 385 14.06 -10.61 27.38
N ASN A 386 14.13 -9.50 28.10
CA ASN A 386 13.64 -8.22 27.60
C ASN A 386 14.51 -7.78 26.41
N VAL A 387 13.93 -7.08 25.43
CA VAL A 387 14.68 -6.53 24.31
C VAL A 387 14.44 -5.02 24.21
N LEU A 388 15.52 -4.26 24.06
CA LEU A 388 15.52 -2.81 23.85
C LEU A 388 15.97 -2.50 22.42
N LEU A 389 15.06 -1.99 21.61
CA LEU A 389 15.37 -1.45 20.28
C LEU A 389 15.88 -0.01 20.44
N LEU A 390 17.08 0.25 19.92
CA LEU A 390 17.69 1.58 19.89
C LEU A 390 17.74 2.09 18.45
N GLU A 391 17.21 3.30 18.25
CA GLU A 391 17.29 4.05 16.99
C GLU A 391 17.46 5.54 17.33
N GLU A 392 18.01 6.35 16.41
CA GLU A 392 18.12 7.81 16.61
C GLU A 392 16.82 8.48 17.07
N ASN A 393 15.67 8.12 16.48
CA ASN A 393 14.36 8.72 16.78
C ASN A 393 13.34 7.76 17.42
N ALA A 394 13.67 6.48 17.61
CA ALA A 394 12.75 5.42 18.05
C ALA A 394 11.44 5.32 17.25
N SER A 395 11.52 5.60 15.95
CA SER A 395 10.42 5.59 15.00
C SER A 395 10.68 4.54 13.90
N ASP A 396 11.00 4.93 12.67
CA ASP A 396 11.10 4.11 11.44
C ASP A 396 11.34 2.60 11.65
N LEU A 397 12.58 2.19 11.98
CA LEU A 397 12.96 0.77 12.11
C LEU A 397 12.48 0.17 13.42
N CYS A 398 12.39 0.97 14.50
CA CYS A 398 11.80 0.53 15.76
C CYS A 398 10.34 0.11 15.58
N CYS A 399 9.53 0.89 14.86
CA CYS A 399 8.12 0.63 14.55
C CYS A 399 7.96 -0.60 13.67
N LEU A 400 8.82 -0.75 12.66
CA LEU A 400 8.83 -1.91 11.77
C LEU A 400 9.08 -3.19 12.57
N ILE A 401 10.18 -3.24 13.31
CA ILE A 401 10.60 -4.43 14.06
C ILE A 401 9.66 -4.70 15.25
N SER A 402 9.22 -3.67 15.98
CA SER A 402 8.28 -3.85 17.10
C SER A 402 6.92 -4.38 16.65
N SER A 403 6.45 -3.96 15.47
CA SER A 403 5.19 -4.44 14.90
C SER A 403 5.30 -5.88 14.40
N LEU A 404 6.42 -6.26 13.76
CA LEU A 404 6.63 -7.63 13.29
C LEU A 404 6.73 -8.63 14.45
N VAL A 405 7.49 -8.31 15.51
CA VAL A 405 7.56 -9.16 16.72
C VAL A 405 6.17 -9.32 17.36
N GLN A 406 5.41 -8.23 17.47
CA GLN A 406 4.03 -8.29 17.97
C GLN A 406 3.10 -9.13 17.10
N LEU A 407 3.26 -9.14 15.77
CA LEU A 407 2.48 -10.01 14.87
C LEU A 407 2.87 -11.48 14.97
N MET A 408 4.17 -11.76 15.12
CA MET A 408 4.69 -13.12 15.33
C MET A 408 4.17 -13.70 16.66
N MET A 409 4.23 -12.93 17.75
CA MET A 409 3.97 -13.42 19.11
C MET A 409 2.54 -13.21 19.63
N ASP A 410 1.79 -12.19 19.19
CA ASP A 410 0.48 -11.83 19.76
C ASP A 410 -0.68 -12.10 18.77
N PRO A 411 -1.56 -13.09 19.01
CA PRO A 411 -2.72 -13.34 18.18
C PRO A 411 -3.70 -12.18 18.09
N HIS A 412 -3.76 -11.30 19.11
CA HIS A 412 -4.62 -10.12 19.07
C HIS A 412 -4.23 -9.23 17.89
N CYS A 413 -2.93 -9.00 17.69
CA CYS A 413 -2.39 -8.20 16.60
C CYS A 413 -2.71 -8.74 15.19
N ARG A 414 -3.16 -10.00 15.08
CA ARG A 414 -3.56 -10.65 13.81
C ARG A 414 -5.06 -10.60 13.53
N THR A 415 -5.86 -10.11 14.50
CA THR A 415 -7.24 -9.66 14.28
C THR A 415 -7.25 -8.33 13.55
N ARG A 416 -8.37 -7.97 12.89
CA ARG A 416 -8.51 -6.67 12.19
C ARG A 416 -8.38 -5.50 13.17
N ILE A 417 -9.08 -5.60 14.30
CA ILE A 417 -9.11 -4.60 15.36
C ILE A 417 -7.72 -4.50 16.01
N GLY A 418 -7.08 -5.62 16.34
CA GLY A 418 -5.75 -5.58 16.94
C GLY A 418 -4.66 -5.11 15.98
N PHE A 419 -4.73 -5.42 14.68
CA PHE A 419 -3.78 -4.90 13.69
C PHE A 419 -3.92 -3.39 13.48
N GLN A 420 -5.16 -2.88 13.45
CA GLN A 420 -5.40 -1.43 13.41
C GLN A 420 -4.91 -0.74 14.69
N SER A 421 -5.14 -1.35 15.87
CA SER A 421 -4.64 -0.88 17.16
C SER A 421 -3.11 -0.87 17.17
N LEU A 422 -2.46 -1.88 16.60
CA LEU A 422 -1.01 -1.98 16.46
C LEU A 422 -0.43 -0.86 15.59
N ILE A 423 -1.01 -0.62 14.40
CA ILE A 423 -0.59 0.49 13.52
C ILE A 423 -0.75 1.83 14.24
N GLN A 424 -1.89 2.03 14.91
CA GLN A 424 -2.15 3.25 15.65
C GLN A 424 -1.17 3.45 16.82
N LYS A 425 -0.87 2.41 17.61
CA LYS A 425 0.09 2.44 18.73
C LYS A 425 1.52 2.67 18.24
N GLU A 426 2.01 1.79 17.38
CA GLU A 426 3.43 1.75 17.03
C GLU A 426 3.82 2.84 16.05
N TRP A 427 2.99 3.13 15.04
CA TRP A 427 3.37 4.03 13.94
C TRP A 427 2.83 5.44 14.11
N VAL A 428 1.52 5.59 14.36
CA VAL A 428 0.88 6.90 14.47
C VAL A 428 1.26 7.57 15.80
N MET A 429 1.04 6.88 16.92
CA MET A 429 1.44 7.40 18.24
C MET A 429 2.93 7.27 18.52
N GLY A 430 3.63 6.34 17.87
CA GLY A 430 5.10 6.24 17.92
C GLY A 430 5.86 7.24 17.05
N GLY A 431 5.17 8.17 16.37
CA GLY A 431 5.83 9.30 15.68
C GLY A 431 6.63 8.91 14.43
N HIS A 432 6.14 7.94 13.64
CA HIS A 432 6.65 7.71 12.30
C HIS A 432 6.29 8.90 11.40
N CYS A 433 7.28 9.45 10.69
CA CYS A 433 7.14 10.67 9.90
C CYS A 433 6.39 10.45 8.57
N PHE A 434 5.11 10.04 8.59
CA PHE A 434 4.39 9.67 7.37
C PHE A 434 4.36 10.79 6.32
N LEU A 435 4.20 12.06 6.72
CA LEU A 435 4.14 13.20 5.81
C LEU A 435 5.43 13.37 5.00
N ASP A 436 6.58 13.18 5.66
CA ASP A 436 7.91 13.26 5.04
C ASP A 436 8.25 11.97 4.27
N ARG A 437 8.03 10.80 4.91
CA ARG A 437 8.35 9.47 4.38
C ARG A 437 7.53 9.09 3.14
N CYS A 438 6.29 9.57 3.03
CA CYS A 438 5.48 9.46 1.81
C CYS A 438 5.57 10.70 0.91
N ASN A 439 6.35 11.72 1.32
CA ASN A 439 6.63 12.96 0.59
C ASN A 439 5.36 13.70 0.14
N HIS A 440 4.36 13.77 1.02
CA HIS A 440 3.05 14.34 0.70
C HIS A 440 3.12 15.84 0.37
N LEU A 441 4.11 16.57 0.90
CA LEU A 441 4.31 18.00 0.62
C LEU A 441 5.33 18.28 -0.51
N ARG A 442 5.93 17.26 -1.13
CA ARG A 442 6.94 17.38 -2.21
C ARG A 442 8.08 18.36 -1.87
N GLN A 443 8.60 18.26 -0.65
CA GLN A 443 9.63 19.16 -0.13
C GLN A 443 11.05 18.60 -0.29
N ASN A 444 11.25 17.29 -0.06
CA ASN A 444 12.56 16.67 -0.10
C ASN A 444 12.47 15.19 -0.49
N ASP A 445 12.77 14.88 -1.75
CA ASP A 445 12.74 13.50 -2.26
C ASP A 445 13.75 12.56 -1.56
N LYS A 446 14.75 13.11 -0.84
CA LYS A 446 15.68 12.31 -0.02
C LYS A 446 15.05 11.77 1.27
N GLU A 447 13.96 12.37 1.74
CA GLU A 447 13.24 11.91 2.94
C GLU A 447 12.15 10.88 2.62
N GLU A 448 11.83 10.69 1.33
CA GLU A 448 10.87 9.71 0.85
C GLU A 448 11.42 8.29 0.99
N VAL A 449 10.97 7.56 2.01
CA VAL A 449 11.44 6.19 2.31
C VAL A 449 10.25 5.30 2.62
N PRO A 450 10.04 4.18 1.90
CA PRO A 450 8.83 3.36 1.96
C PRO A 450 8.80 2.42 3.18
N VAL A 451 9.18 2.89 4.38
CA VAL A 451 9.33 2.06 5.59
C VAL A 451 8.02 1.38 5.99
N PHE A 452 6.88 2.11 5.94
CA PHE A 452 5.58 1.51 6.22
C PHE A 452 5.13 0.52 5.14
N LEU A 453 5.47 0.75 3.87
CA LEU A 453 5.20 -0.22 2.80
C LEU A 453 6.06 -1.48 2.96
N LEU A 454 7.34 -1.34 3.33
CA LEU A 454 8.21 -2.47 3.66
C LEU A 454 7.65 -3.29 4.81
N PHE A 455 7.11 -2.64 5.84
CA PHE A 455 6.37 -3.31 6.90
C PHE A 455 5.15 -4.08 6.34
N LEU A 456 4.29 -3.45 5.54
CA LEU A 456 3.13 -4.13 4.94
C LEU A 456 3.52 -5.33 4.06
N ASP A 457 4.64 -5.25 3.32
CA ASP A 457 5.18 -6.36 2.54
C ASP A 457 5.64 -7.51 3.47
N CYS A 458 6.38 -7.19 4.55
CA CYS A 458 6.74 -8.18 5.58
C CYS A 458 5.51 -8.84 6.25
N VAL A 459 4.44 -8.07 6.51
CA VAL A 459 3.16 -8.62 6.99
C VAL A 459 2.48 -9.46 5.91
N TRP A 460 2.58 -9.09 4.64
CA TRP A 460 2.07 -9.90 3.55
C TRP A 460 2.79 -11.24 3.45
N GLN A 461 4.12 -11.32 3.61
CA GLN A 461 4.83 -12.60 3.67
C GLN A 461 4.26 -13.50 4.78
N LEU A 462 3.98 -12.95 5.98
CA LEU A 462 3.34 -13.68 7.08
C LEU A 462 1.90 -14.15 6.75
N VAL A 463 1.09 -13.28 6.15
CA VAL A 463 -0.29 -13.60 5.71
C VAL A 463 -0.28 -14.65 4.60
N HIS A 464 0.67 -14.57 3.67
CA HIS A 464 0.83 -15.53 2.57
C HIS A 464 1.30 -16.89 3.08
N GLN A 465 2.25 -16.94 4.01
CA GLN A 465 2.77 -18.19 4.56
C GLN A 465 1.81 -18.82 5.58
N HIS A 466 1.09 -18.02 6.38
CA HIS A 466 0.16 -18.51 7.41
C HIS A 466 -1.29 -17.97 7.30
N PRO A 467 -2.00 -18.08 6.15
CA PRO A 467 -3.32 -17.45 5.96
C PRO A 467 -4.36 -17.70 7.07
N PRO A 468 -4.47 -18.90 7.68
CA PRO A 468 -5.43 -19.17 8.74
C PRO A 468 -5.16 -18.48 10.09
N ALA A 469 -3.99 -17.86 10.28
CA ALA A 469 -3.67 -17.12 11.51
C ALA A 469 -4.16 -15.66 11.51
N PHE A 470 -4.62 -15.14 10.37
CA PHE A 470 -4.96 -13.74 10.19
C PHE A 470 -6.44 -13.57 9.86
N GLU A 471 -7.08 -12.58 10.48
CA GLU A 471 -8.49 -12.23 10.20
C GLU A 471 -8.62 -11.29 8.97
N PHE A 472 -7.50 -10.70 8.55
CA PHE A 472 -7.37 -9.86 7.36
C PHE A 472 -6.57 -10.57 6.27
N THR A 473 -6.77 -10.15 5.02
CA THR A 473 -6.22 -10.79 3.82
C THR A 473 -5.17 -9.92 3.14
N GLU A 474 -4.48 -10.48 2.15
CA GLU A 474 -3.64 -9.73 1.20
C GLU A 474 -4.35 -8.49 0.66
N THR A 475 -5.60 -8.64 0.21
CA THR A 475 -6.44 -7.55 -0.27
C THR A 475 -6.59 -6.41 0.73
N TYR A 476 -6.72 -6.70 2.03
CA TYR A 476 -6.80 -5.68 3.09
C TYR A 476 -5.48 -4.90 3.22
N LEU A 477 -4.34 -5.59 3.11
CA LEU A 477 -3.02 -4.94 3.13
C LEU A 477 -2.80 -4.06 1.88
N THR A 478 -3.26 -4.51 0.70
CA THR A 478 -3.16 -3.74 -0.55
C THR A 478 -3.97 -2.45 -0.45
N VAL A 479 -5.20 -2.58 0.04
CA VAL A 479 -6.14 -1.52 0.40
C VAL A 479 -5.53 -0.49 1.36
N LEU A 480 -4.84 -0.97 2.40
CA LEU A 480 -4.18 -0.14 3.39
C LEU A 480 -2.99 0.61 2.79
N SER A 481 -2.22 -0.04 1.91
CA SER A 481 -1.14 0.61 1.15
C SER A 481 -1.65 1.73 0.25
N ASP A 482 -2.79 1.53 -0.43
CA ASP A 482 -3.38 2.57 -1.28
C ASP A 482 -3.86 3.78 -0.47
N SER A 483 -4.39 3.54 0.74
CA SER A 483 -4.92 4.59 1.62
C SER A 483 -3.89 5.66 2.04
N LEU A 484 -2.58 5.35 1.96
CA LEU A 484 -1.49 6.31 2.16
C LEU A 484 -1.59 7.51 1.23
N TYR A 485 -2.08 7.33 0.00
CA TYR A 485 -2.09 8.37 -1.03
C TYR A 485 -3.46 9.03 -1.21
N ILE A 486 -4.37 8.86 -0.25
CA ILE A 486 -5.75 9.36 -0.32
C ILE A 486 -5.94 10.48 0.74
N PRO A 487 -5.83 11.76 0.36
CA PRO A 487 -5.82 12.93 1.28
C PRO A 487 -7.23 13.29 1.80
N ILE A 488 -7.88 12.32 2.41
CA ILE A 488 -9.21 12.39 3.06
C ILE A 488 -9.19 11.65 4.40
N PHE A 489 -8.24 10.72 4.55
CA PHE A 489 -7.92 10.07 5.81
C PHE A 489 -6.84 10.90 6.50
N SER A 490 -7.01 11.21 7.77
CA SER A 490 -6.00 11.97 8.53
C SER A 490 -4.83 11.11 9.01
N THR A 491 -4.99 9.78 9.06
CA THR A 491 -4.10 8.85 9.78
C THR A 491 -2.64 8.91 9.34
N PHE A 492 -2.39 9.08 8.03
CA PHE A 492 -1.05 9.02 7.44
C PHE A 492 -0.56 10.37 6.89
N PHE A 493 -1.17 11.48 7.30
CA PHE A 493 -0.87 12.83 6.78
C PHE A 493 -0.20 13.75 7.80
N PHE A 494 0.49 13.20 8.79
CA PHE A 494 1.23 13.94 9.82
C PHE A 494 2.50 13.19 10.25
N ASN A 495 3.49 13.92 10.79
CA ASN A 495 4.74 13.34 11.30
C ASN A 495 4.72 12.99 12.79
N SER A 496 3.79 13.57 13.55
CA SER A 496 3.61 13.24 14.97
C SER A 496 2.18 13.51 15.44
N PRO A 497 1.76 12.92 16.58
CA PRO A 497 0.49 13.24 17.22
C PRO A 497 0.34 14.74 17.53
N HIS A 498 1.43 15.42 17.92
CA HIS A 498 1.43 16.88 18.10
C HIS A 498 1.05 17.62 16.81
N GLN A 499 1.66 17.26 15.66
CA GLN A 499 1.39 17.94 14.40
C GLN A 499 -0.07 17.72 13.95
N LYS A 500 -0.62 16.50 14.15
CA LYS A 500 -2.06 16.18 13.98
C LYS A 500 -2.91 17.09 14.87
N ASP A 501 -2.67 17.09 16.18
CA ASP A 501 -3.48 17.84 17.13
C ASP A 501 -3.43 19.35 16.86
N THR A 502 -2.27 19.96 16.71
CA THR A 502 -2.13 21.42 16.46
C THR A 502 -2.89 21.85 15.20
N ASN A 503 -2.83 21.09 14.11
CA ASN A 503 -3.50 21.44 12.84
C ASN A 503 -4.99 21.05 12.79
N VAL A 504 -5.47 20.20 13.71
CA VAL A 504 -6.90 19.93 13.89
C VAL A 504 -7.53 20.92 14.88
N HIS A 505 -6.86 21.28 15.98
CA HIS A 505 -7.38 22.19 17.01
C HIS A 505 -7.34 23.66 16.58
N GLN A 506 -6.39 24.09 15.74
CA GLN A 506 -6.39 25.46 15.18
C GLN A 506 -7.63 25.75 14.29
N ARG A 507 -8.38 24.70 13.89
CA ARG A 507 -9.69 24.81 13.23
C ARG A 507 -10.82 25.24 14.18
N GLN A 508 -10.73 24.93 15.48
CA GLN A 508 -11.76 25.31 16.47
C GLN A 508 -11.65 26.78 16.89
N LEU A 509 -10.43 27.33 16.92
CA LEU A 509 -10.16 28.71 17.34
C LEU A 509 -10.34 29.77 16.23
N SER A 510 -10.55 29.34 14.99
CA SER A 510 -10.76 30.23 13.83
C SER A 510 -12.23 30.47 13.47
N LEU A 511 -13.15 29.91 14.26
CA LEU A 511 -14.59 30.18 14.18
C LEU A 511 -15.00 31.24 15.24
N PRO A 512 -16.01 32.09 14.98
CA PRO A 512 -16.46 33.08 15.95
C PRO A 512 -16.92 32.43 17.26
N LEU A 513 -16.50 32.99 18.41
CA LEU A 513 -16.83 32.42 19.72
C LEU A 513 -18.35 32.31 19.92
N THR A 514 -18.86 31.08 19.83
CA THR A 514 -20.08 30.67 20.52
C THR A 514 -19.68 29.64 21.57
N GLN A 515 -19.96 29.95 22.83
CA GLN A 515 -19.60 29.09 23.95
C GLN A 515 -20.39 27.77 23.88
N SER A 516 -19.73 26.70 23.45
CA SER A 516 -20.23 25.34 23.59
C SER A 516 -19.18 24.47 24.28
N LYS A 517 -19.65 23.55 25.12
CA LYS A 517 -18.81 22.80 26.05
C LYS A 517 -17.93 21.78 25.32
N SER A 518 -16.77 21.48 25.90
CA SER A 518 -15.82 20.48 25.43
C SER A 518 -16.50 19.14 25.12
N SER A 519 -16.55 18.77 23.85
CA SER A 519 -16.91 17.43 23.40
C SER A 519 -15.69 16.49 23.44
N PRO A 520 -15.85 15.19 23.70
CA PRO A 520 -14.74 14.26 23.77
C PRO A 520 -14.04 14.10 22.40
N LYS A 521 -12.70 14.01 22.44
CA LYS A 521 -11.86 13.75 21.26
C LYS A 521 -12.32 12.46 20.57
N ARG A 522 -12.51 12.52 19.25
CA ARG A 522 -13.22 11.47 18.49
C ARG A 522 -12.25 10.73 17.58
N GLY A 523 -11.92 9.50 17.95
CA GLY A 523 -11.10 8.61 17.14
C GLY A 523 -11.91 7.79 16.12
N PHE A 524 -11.19 7.24 15.14
CA PHE A 524 -11.69 6.77 13.85
C PHE A 524 -12.59 5.52 13.89
N PHE A 525 -12.50 4.69 14.92
CA PHE A 525 -12.82 3.27 14.78
C PHE A 525 -14.20 2.82 15.33
N ARG A 526 -15.33 3.44 14.99
CA ARG A 526 -16.64 2.98 15.51
C ARG A 526 -17.65 2.62 14.42
N GLU A 527 -17.86 1.30 14.29
CA GLU A 527 -19.03 0.54 13.78
C GLU A 527 -20.11 1.23 12.93
N GLU A 528 -20.23 0.77 11.67
CA GLU A 528 -21.51 0.52 10.95
C GLU A 528 -21.37 -0.61 9.88
N THR A 529 -20.59 -1.69 10.13
CA THR A 529 -20.12 -2.60 9.05
C THR A 529 -20.51 -4.08 9.15
N ASP A 530 -21.26 -4.50 10.18
CA ASP A 530 -21.44 -5.92 10.53
C ASP A 530 -22.40 -6.74 9.64
N HIS A 531 -23.09 -6.12 8.68
CA HIS A 531 -24.01 -6.83 7.77
C HIS A 531 -23.39 -7.40 6.49
N LEU A 532 -22.05 -7.33 6.32
CA LEU A 532 -21.42 -7.62 5.02
C LEU A 532 -20.59 -8.91 4.89
N ILE A 533 -20.35 -9.73 5.94
CA ILE A 533 -19.40 -10.86 5.81
C ILE A 533 -19.88 -12.14 6.52
N LYS A 534 -20.19 -13.19 5.74
CA LYS A 534 -20.22 -14.60 6.17
C LYS A 534 -19.75 -15.52 5.04
N ASN A 535 -19.02 -16.59 5.41
CA ASN A 535 -18.58 -17.74 4.60
C ASN A 535 -17.44 -17.43 3.59
N LEU A 536 -16.36 -18.22 3.42
CA LEU A 536 -15.99 -19.60 3.84
C LEU A 536 -14.45 -19.74 4.10
N LEU A 537 -13.95 -20.93 4.50
CA LEU A 537 -12.62 -21.18 5.12
C LEU A 537 -11.83 -22.38 4.54
N GLY A 538 -10.48 -22.26 4.50
CA GLY A 538 -9.46 -23.35 4.60
C GLY A 538 -9.14 -24.20 3.34
N LYS A 539 -8.06 -25.02 3.28
CA LYS A 539 -6.74 -25.07 3.98
C LYS A 539 -5.77 -26.03 3.21
N ARG A 540 -4.44 -25.83 3.29
CA ARG A 540 -3.35 -26.54 2.52
C ARG A 540 -2.97 -27.96 2.99
N ILE A 541 -2.19 -28.70 2.16
CA ILE A 541 -1.09 -29.64 2.56
C ILE A 541 0.14 -29.48 1.61
N SER A 542 1.35 -29.87 2.03
CA SER A 542 2.68 -29.55 1.45
C SER A 542 3.64 -30.76 1.28
N LYS A 543 4.74 -30.56 0.49
CA LYS A 543 6.06 -31.27 0.42
C LYS A 543 6.78 -30.97 -0.94
N LEU A 544 8.09 -31.12 -1.20
CA LEU A 544 9.37 -31.19 -0.42
C LEU A 544 10.58 -31.11 -1.41
N ILE A 545 11.75 -30.56 -1.02
CA ILE A 545 13.14 -31.12 -1.11
C ILE A 545 14.23 -30.01 -1.00
N ASN A 546 15.30 -30.35 -0.28
CA ASN A 546 16.46 -29.56 0.21
C ASN A 546 17.44 -28.99 -0.85
N SER A 547 18.23 -27.96 -0.46
CA SER A 547 19.71 -28.09 -0.32
C SER A 547 20.40 -26.89 0.40
N SER A 548 21.58 -27.18 0.99
CA SER A 548 22.64 -26.33 1.63
C SER A 548 22.75 -24.83 1.28
N ASP A 549 23.34 -23.95 2.10
CA ASP A 549 24.60 -24.14 2.86
C ASP A 549 24.78 -23.24 4.12
N GLU A 550 25.96 -23.32 4.76
CA GLU A 550 26.23 -23.03 6.18
C GLU A 550 26.40 -21.55 6.62
N LEU A 551 25.99 -21.25 7.87
CA LEU A 551 26.75 -20.61 8.97
C LEU A 551 25.84 -19.78 9.93
N GLN A 552 25.52 -20.33 11.11
CA GLN A 552 25.21 -19.66 12.40
C GLN A 552 24.48 -20.65 13.35
N ASP A 553 25.23 -21.46 14.11
CA ASP A 553 24.69 -22.61 14.88
C ASP A 553 23.46 -22.28 15.75
N ASN A 554 23.56 -21.32 16.67
CA ASN A 554 22.52 -21.11 17.69
C ASN A 554 21.17 -20.60 17.12
N PHE A 555 21.20 -19.63 16.20
CA PHE A 555 19.97 -19.10 15.57
C PHE A 555 19.27 -20.20 14.77
N ARG A 556 20.05 -21.03 14.08
CA ARG A 556 19.54 -22.11 13.25
C ARG A 556 18.91 -23.21 14.10
N GLU A 557 19.50 -23.56 15.25
CA GLU A 557 18.89 -24.53 16.18
C GLU A 557 17.48 -24.12 16.63
N PHE A 558 17.27 -22.87 17.07
CA PHE A 558 15.94 -22.41 17.47
C PHE A 558 14.95 -22.41 16.30
N TYR A 559 15.35 -21.85 15.17
CA TYR A 559 14.52 -21.69 13.98
C TYR A 559 14.12 -23.05 13.37
N ASP A 560 15.08 -23.97 13.18
CA ASP A 560 14.82 -25.31 12.63
C ASP A 560 14.01 -26.16 13.63
N SER A 561 14.30 -26.06 14.94
CA SER A 561 13.52 -26.71 16.00
C SER A 561 12.07 -26.22 16.05
N TRP A 562 11.82 -24.93 15.78
CA TRP A 562 10.46 -24.41 15.68
C TRP A 562 9.70 -25.00 14.48
N HIS A 563 10.31 -24.98 13.29
CA HIS A 563 9.68 -25.51 12.07
C HIS A 563 9.51 -27.04 12.06
N SER A 564 10.18 -27.77 12.96
CA SER A 564 9.92 -29.20 13.19
C SER A 564 8.55 -29.49 13.86
N LYS A 565 7.91 -28.47 14.46
CA LYS A 565 6.65 -28.59 15.21
C LYS A 565 5.45 -28.20 14.32
N PRO A 566 4.25 -28.76 14.56
CA PRO A 566 3.04 -28.31 13.87
C PRO A 566 2.75 -26.84 14.20
N THR A 567 2.40 -26.05 13.18
CA THR A 567 2.09 -24.62 13.33
C THR A 567 0.86 -24.38 14.20
N ASP A 568 1.03 -23.71 15.33
CA ASP A 568 -0.08 -23.18 16.12
C ASP A 568 -0.48 -21.79 15.60
N TYR A 569 -1.64 -21.72 14.94
CA TYR A 569 -2.19 -20.47 14.42
C TYR A 569 -2.61 -19.47 15.51
N HIS A 570 -2.67 -19.88 16.79
CA HIS A 570 -2.90 -19.00 17.94
C HIS A 570 -1.68 -18.88 18.86
N GLY A 571 -0.55 -19.49 18.49
CA GLY A 571 0.73 -19.38 19.19
C GLY A 571 1.71 -18.50 18.41
N LEU A 572 3.00 -18.69 18.67
CA LEU A 572 4.09 -18.02 17.95
C LEU A 572 4.14 -18.45 16.47
N LEU A 573 4.22 -17.48 15.57
CA LEU A 573 4.45 -17.68 14.13
C LEU A 573 5.85 -17.17 13.74
N LEU A 574 6.66 -18.06 13.16
CA LEU A 574 7.89 -17.68 12.47
C LEU A 574 7.66 -17.85 10.95
N PRO A 575 8.07 -16.89 10.11
CA PRO A 575 8.05 -17.04 8.66
C PRO A 575 9.27 -17.83 8.18
N HIS A 576 9.09 -18.55 7.07
CA HIS A 576 10.20 -19.05 6.28
C HIS A 576 10.91 -17.88 5.58
N ILE A 577 12.21 -17.74 5.84
CA ILE A 577 13.06 -16.64 5.32
C ILE A 577 14.10 -17.10 4.28
N GLU A 578 13.94 -18.31 3.74
CA GLU A 578 14.77 -18.80 2.64
C GLU A 578 14.41 -18.08 1.33
N GLY A 579 15.37 -17.92 0.42
CA GLY A 579 15.21 -17.17 -0.82
C GLY A 579 13.96 -17.54 -1.64
N PRO A 580 13.67 -18.85 -1.86
CA PRO A 580 12.46 -19.28 -2.58
C PRO A 580 11.14 -18.98 -1.86
N GLU A 581 11.14 -18.79 -0.53
CA GLU A 581 9.93 -18.62 0.29
C GLU A 581 9.52 -17.15 0.46
N ILE A 582 10.43 -16.21 0.21
CA ILE A 582 10.13 -14.78 0.08
C ILE A 582 9.61 -14.50 -1.33
N LYS A 583 8.34 -14.10 -1.43
CA LYS A 583 7.67 -13.89 -2.72
C LYS A 583 7.55 -12.39 -3.06
N VAL A 584 7.28 -12.09 -4.32
CA VAL A 584 6.85 -10.75 -4.74
C VAL A 584 5.35 -10.60 -4.45
N TRP A 585 4.96 -9.51 -3.78
CA TRP A 585 3.56 -9.20 -3.47
C TRP A 585 2.76 -8.83 -4.73
N ALA A 586 2.30 -9.85 -5.46
CA ALA A 586 1.70 -9.72 -6.78
C ALA A 586 0.42 -8.85 -6.78
N GLN A 587 -0.47 -8.97 -5.79
CA GLN A 587 -1.68 -8.13 -5.74
C GLN A 587 -1.37 -6.66 -5.50
N ARG A 588 -0.21 -6.29 -4.94
CA ARG A 588 0.19 -4.88 -4.81
C ARG A 588 0.97 -4.36 -6.00
N TYR A 589 1.88 -5.17 -6.56
CA TYR A 589 2.86 -4.70 -7.54
C TYR A 589 2.52 -5.05 -9.00
N LEU A 590 1.91 -6.22 -9.25
CA LEU A 590 1.60 -6.71 -10.60
C LEU A 590 0.13 -6.51 -11.02
N ARG A 591 -0.76 -6.10 -10.10
CA ARG A 591 -2.22 -5.97 -10.34
C ARG A 591 -2.65 -5.07 -11.51
N TRP A 592 -1.77 -4.18 -11.98
CA TRP A 592 -2.05 -3.27 -13.10
C TRP A 592 -1.40 -3.70 -14.42
N ILE A 593 -0.55 -4.72 -14.40
CA ILE A 593 0.03 -5.28 -15.61
C ILE A 593 -1.01 -6.25 -16.20
N PRO A 594 -1.43 -6.08 -17.47
CA PRO A 594 -2.36 -7.00 -18.11
C PRO A 594 -1.84 -8.44 -18.07
N GLU A 595 -2.72 -9.40 -17.80
CA GLU A 595 -2.38 -10.81 -18.03
C GLU A 595 -2.19 -11.03 -19.53
N ALA A 596 -1.06 -11.60 -19.93
CA ALA A 596 -0.79 -11.93 -21.32
C ALA A 596 -1.87 -12.90 -21.84
N GLN A 597 -2.77 -12.39 -22.69
CA GLN A 597 -3.77 -13.21 -23.37
C GLN A 597 -3.07 -14.06 -24.42
N ILE A 598 -2.73 -15.30 -24.05
CA ILE A 598 -2.22 -16.29 -25.00
C ILE A 598 -3.33 -16.56 -26.03
N LEU A 599 -3.12 -16.17 -27.28
CA LEU A 599 -4.03 -16.45 -28.40
C LEU A 599 -4.26 -17.98 -28.52
N GLY A 600 -5.52 -18.41 -28.43
CA GLY A 600 -5.90 -19.82 -28.32
C GLY A 600 -5.78 -20.43 -26.92
N GLY A 601 -4.99 -19.82 -26.03
CA GLY A 601 -4.86 -20.21 -24.63
C GLY A 601 -6.03 -19.80 -23.74
N GLY A 602 -6.86 -18.82 -24.13
CA GLY A 602 -7.97 -18.33 -23.30
C GLY A 602 -8.94 -19.43 -22.82
N GLN A 603 -9.55 -20.19 -23.74
CA GLN A 603 -10.39 -21.33 -23.36
C GLN A 603 -9.59 -22.49 -22.78
N VAL A 604 -8.38 -22.77 -23.28
CA VAL A 604 -7.59 -23.94 -22.84
C VAL A 604 -7.04 -23.77 -21.42
N ALA A 605 -6.50 -22.60 -21.07
CA ALA A 605 -6.05 -22.30 -19.71
C ALA A 605 -7.22 -22.12 -18.73
N THR A 606 -8.37 -21.61 -19.19
CA THR A 606 -9.58 -21.59 -18.36
C THR A 606 -10.13 -23.00 -18.14
N MET A 607 -10.08 -23.87 -19.16
CA MET A 607 -10.43 -25.30 -19.04
C MET A 607 -9.44 -26.04 -18.12
N SER A 608 -8.14 -25.79 -18.23
CA SER A 608 -7.12 -26.38 -17.33
C SER A 608 -7.39 -25.99 -15.87
N LYS A 609 -7.58 -24.68 -15.61
CA LYS A 609 -7.96 -24.18 -14.27
C LYS A 609 -9.29 -24.75 -13.78
N LEU A 610 -10.27 -24.98 -14.67
CA LEU A 610 -11.55 -25.63 -14.32
C LEU A 610 -11.36 -27.12 -13.99
N LEU A 611 -10.53 -27.85 -14.75
CA LEU A 611 -10.24 -29.26 -14.52
C LEU A 611 -9.43 -29.45 -13.22
N GLU A 612 -8.39 -28.65 -13.00
CA GLU A 612 -7.63 -28.60 -11.73
C GLU A 612 -8.57 -28.31 -10.55
N MET A 613 -9.45 -27.30 -10.67
CA MET A 613 -10.43 -26.97 -9.64
C MET A 613 -11.49 -28.08 -9.45
N MET A 614 -11.85 -28.82 -10.49
CA MET A 614 -12.75 -29.98 -10.40
C MET A 614 -12.08 -31.17 -9.68
N GLU A 615 -10.80 -31.45 -9.95
CA GLU A 615 -10.04 -32.46 -9.20
C GLU A 615 -9.87 -32.05 -7.72
N GLU A 616 -9.58 -30.78 -7.44
CA GLU A 616 -9.55 -30.26 -6.07
C GLU A 616 -10.90 -30.40 -5.37
N VAL A 617 -12.01 -30.02 -6.01
CA VAL A 617 -13.37 -30.16 -5.47
C VAL A 617 -13.71 -31.63 -5.23
N GLN A 618 -13.32 -32.54 -6.12
CA GLN A 618 -13.56 -33.97 -5.95
C GLN A 618 -12.74 -34.55 -4.79
N SER A 619 -11.46 -34.19 -4.66
CA SER A 619 -10.63 -34.60 -3.53
C SER A 619 -11.09 -33.99 -2.19
N LEU A 620 -11.66 -32.78 -2.22
CA LEU A 620 -12.30 -32.16 -1.05
C LEU A 620 -13.61 -32.86 -0.69
N GLN A 621 -14.40 -33.27 -1.68
CA GLN A 621 -15.64 -34.03 -1.47
C GLN A 621 -15.33 -35.39 -0.82
N GLU A 622 -14.34 -36.14 -1.32
CA GLU A 622 -13.88 -37.39 -0.70
C GLU A 622 -13.46 -37.19 0.77
N LYS A 623 -12.66 -36.15 1.07
CA LYS A 623 -12.25 -35.81 2.44
C LYS A 623 -13.40 -35.33 3.34
N ILE A 624 -14.43 -34.72 2.74
CA ILE A 624 -15.67 -34.33 3.43
C ILE A 624 -16.51 -35.58 3.73
N ASP A 625 -16.59 -36.53 2.81
CA ASP A 625 -17.33 -37.78 2.99
C ASP A 625 -16.64 -38.72 3.99
N GLU A 626 -15.30 -38.80 3.99
CA GLU A 626 -14.50 -39.42 5.06
C GLU A 626 -14.79 -38.79 6.43
N LYS A 627 -14.88 -37.45 6.49
CA LYS A 627 -15.27 -36.73 7.72
C LYS A 627 -16.72 -36.97 8.12
N HIS A 628 -17.65 -37.08 7.18
CA HIS A 628 -19.04 -37.38 7.49
C HIS A 628 -19.23 -38.82 7.99
N HIS A 629 -18.49 -39.78 7.44
CA HIS A 629 -18.40 -41.15 7.99
C HIS A 629 -17.78 -41.14 9.40
N SER A 630 -16.84 -40.22 9.67
CA SER A 630 -16.25 -39.99 11.00
C SER A 630 -17.18 -39.23 11.98
N GLN A 631 -18.30 -38.68 11.52
CA GLN A 631 -19.22 -37.84 12.31
C GLN A 631 -20.64 -38.44 12.45
N GLN A 632 -20.88 -39.66 11.97
CA GLN A 632 -22.17 -40.35 12.14
C GLN A 632 -22.44 -40.87 13.58
N GLU A 633 -21.57 -40.58 14.55
CA GLU A 633 -21.81 -40.79 15.99
C GLU A 633 -21.99 -39.48 16.80
N ALA A 634 -22.87 -38.56 16.38
CA ALA A 634 -23.62 -37.64 17.28
C ALA A 634 -24.70 -36.81 16.53
N PRO A 635 -25.91 -36.59 17.09
CA PRO A 635 -26.98 -35.88 16.41
C PRO A 635 -27.09 -34.37 16.70
N GLN A 636 -27.24 -33.60 15.60
CA GLN A 636 -28.05 -32.40 15.35
C GLN A 636 -28.42 -31.39 16.46
N ALA A 637 -28.24 -30.09 16.13
CA ALA A 637 -29.16 -29.00 16.49
C ALA A 637 -29.17 -27.90 15.40
N GLU A 638 -30.32 -27.28 15.16
CA GLU A 638 -30.60 -26.40 14.00
C GLU A 638 -30.23 -24.91 14.21
N ALA A 639 -30.20 -24.13 13.12
CA ALA A 639 -30.03 -22.68 13.13
C ALA A 639 -31.16 -21.96 12.35
N PRO A 640 -31.66 -20.79 12.81
CA PRO A 640 -32.64 -19.98 12.07
C PRO A 640 -32.02 -18.80 11.28
N CYS A 641 -32.71 -18.40 10.22
CA CYS A 641 -32.33 -17.32 9.28
C CYS A 641 -32.99 -15.95 9.60
N LEU A 642 -32.83 -15.01 8.64
CA LEU A 642 -33.50 -13.69 8.47
C LEU A 642 -32.79 -12.50 9.15
N LEU A 643 -32.83 -11.25 8.64
CA LEU A 643 -33.50 -10.68 7.44
C LEU A 643 -32.66 -9.49 6.88
N ARG A 644 -32.95 -9.06 5.64
CA ARG A 644 -32.20 -8.09 4.82
C ARG A 644 -32.78 -6.67 4.94
N ASN A 645 -31.96 -5.61 4.96
CA ASN A 645 -32.41 -4.23 4.74
C ASN A 645 -31.33 -3.33 4.11
N SER A 646 -31.76 -2.29 3.40
CA SER A 646 -30.93 -1.44 2.52
C SER A 646 -30.34 -0.21 3.21
N ALA A 647 -29.09 0.15 2.89
CA ALA A 647 -28.44 1.38 3.36
C ALA A 647 -27.88 2.24 2.20
N ARG A 648 -27.90 3.58 2.38
CA ARG A 648 -27.46 4.60 1.42
C ARG A 648 -26.11 5.20 1.85
N LEU A 649 -25.37 5.79 0.91
CA LEU A 649 -23.95 6.13 1.05
C LEU A 649 -23.71 7.47 1.78
N SER A 650 -22.63 7.53 2.56
CA SER A 650 -22.11 8.70 3.28
C SER A 650 -20.61 8.87 3.02
N SER A 651 -20.11 10.11 3.09
CA SER A 651 -18.80 10.52 2.60
C SER A 651 -17.66 10.36 3.60
N LEU A 652 -17.36 9.13 4.04
CA LEU A 652 -16.07 8.75 4.66
C LEU A 652 -15.70 7.30 4.22
N PHE A 653 -14.41 7.07 3.93
CA PHE A 653 -13.85 6.03 3.05
C PHE A 653 -13.62 4.61 3.68
N PRO A 654 -13.35 3.53 2.90
CA PRO A 654 -14.44 2.61 2.58
C PRO A 654 -14.01 1.12 2.42
N PHE A 655 -13.92 0.30 3.47
CA PHE A 655 -13.52 -1.11 3.31
C PHE A 655 -14.46 -2.14 3.97
N ALA A 656 -15.30 -2.74 3.13
CA ALA A 656 -15.89 -4.06 3.33
C ALA A 656 -16.18 -4.70 1.96
N LEU A 657 -15.91 -6.02 1.86
CA LEU A 657 -16.06 -6.90 0.69
C LEU A 657 -15.34 -6.53 -0.62
N LEU A 658 -14.20 -7.20 -0.82
CA LEU A 658 -13.68 -7.58 -2.14
C LEU A 658 -13.61 -9.12 -2.17
N GLN A 659 -14.61 -9.77 -2.77
CA GLN A 659 -14.70 -11.23 -2.93
C GLN A 659 -14.82 -11.60 -4.42
N ARG A 660 -13.68 -11.68 -5.12
CA ARG A 660 -13.55 -12.40 -6.40
C ARG A 660 -12.39 -13.38 -6.25
N HIS A 661 -12.54 -14.54 -6.86
CA HIS A 661 -11.55 -15.61 -6.83
C HIS A 661 -10.28 -15.17 -7.57
N SER A 662 -9.13 -15.28 -6.90
CA SER A 662 -7.83 -15.25 -7.57
C SER A 662 -7.51 -16.67 -8.03
N SER A 663 -7.73 -16.96 -9.31
CA SER A 663 -7.30 -18.20 -9.97
C SER A 663 -6.27 -17.85 -11.05
N LYS A 664 -5.00 -17.68 -10.63
CA LYS A 664 -3.86 -17.46 -11.53
C LYS A 664 -2.88 -18.64 -11.48
N PRO A 665 -2.23 -18.97 -12.60
CA PRO A 665 -1.67 -20.30 -12.84
C PRO A 665 -0.30 -20.51 -12.21
N VAL A 666 0.05 -21.76 -11.98
CA VAL A 666 1.43 -22.21 -11.76
C VAL A 666 2.06 -22.52 -13.11
N LEU A 667 3.29 -22.06 -13.35
CA LEU A 667 4.09 -22.47 -14.52
C LEU A 667 4.56 -23.92 -14.33
N PRO A 668 4.35 -24.83 -15.29
CA PRO A 668 4.72 -26.24 -15.13
C PRO A 668 6.25 -26.43 -15.24
N THR A 669 6.94 -26.53 -14.11
CA THR A 669 8.33 -26.99 -14.03
C THR A 669 8.40 -28.53 -14.06
N SER A 670 7.83 -29.17 -15.08
CA SER A 670 7.98 -30.64 -15.31
C SER A 670 7.61 -31.13 -16.73
N GLY A 671 8.32 -30.64 -17.75
CA GLY A 671 9.13 -31.61 -18.49
C GLY A 671 10.43 -31.76 -17.70
N TRP A 672 11.13 -32.89 -17.59
CA TRP A 672 11.30 -34.00 -18.52
C TRP A 672 11.50 -35.29 -17.70
N LYS A 673 10.74 -36.37 -17.96
CA LYS A 673 11.09 -37.77 -17.59
C LYS A 673 10.09 -38.78 -18.16
N ALA A 674 10.18 -39.05 -19.45
CA ALA A 674 9.44 -40.13 -20.12
C ALA A 674 10.20 -40.62 -21.37
N LEU A 675 11.45 -41.01 -21.15
CA LEU A 675 12.43 -41.74 -21.99
C LEU A 675 13.73 -41.63 -21.16
N GLY A 676 14.48 -42.69 -20.82
CA GLY A 676 14.50 -44.02 -21.41
C GLY A 676 15.86 -44.21 -22.09
N ASP A 677 16.87 -44.44 -21.26
CA ASP A 677 18.27 -44.76 -21.59
C ASP A 677 19.02 -43.83 -22.57
N GLU A 678 19.84 -42.93 -22.00
CA GLU A 678 21.01 -42.32 -22.68
C GLU A 678 22.24 -42.36 -21.76
N ASP A 679 22.91 -43.52 -21.72
CA ASP A 679 24.38 -43.57 -21.75
C ASP A 679 24.78 -43.77 -23.23
N ASP A 680 25.93 -43.25 -23.65
CA ASP A 680 26.39 -43.16 -25.06
C ASP A 680 25.51 -42.32 -26.01
N LEU A 681 25.76 -41.00 -26.06
CA LEU A 681 25.75 -40.24 -27.34
C LEU A 681 26.69 -39.01 -27.38
N ALA A 682 27.60 -38.86 -26.42
CA ALA A 682 28.64 -37.81 -26.44
C ALA A 682 29.86 -38.22 -27.30
N LYS A 683 29.65 -38.53 -28.58
CA LYS A 683 30.71 -38.86 -29.57
C LYS A 683 30.19 -38.92 -31.02
N GLN A 684 30.00 -37.77 -31.65
CA GLN A 684 30.37 -37.61 -33.06
C GLN A 684 30.53 -36.12 -33.42
N GLU A 685 31.77 -35.76 -33.76
CA GLU A 685 32.12 -34.49 -34.41
C GLU A 685 31.75 -34.55 -35.90
N ASP A 686 31.68 -33.36 -36.50
CA ASP A 686 31.88 -33.06 -37.93
C ASP A 686 31.26 -33.99 -39.00
N GLU A 687 30.26 -33.46 -39.72
CA GLU A 687 30.40 -33.41 -41.20
C GLU A 687 29.58 -32.28 -41.85
N PHE A 688 30.21 -31.62 -42.84
CA PHE A 688 29.58 -30.68 -43.77
C PHE A 688 28.53 -31.38 -44.66
N MET A 689 27.44 -30.69 -45.03
CA MET A 689 27.24 -30.36 -46.45
C MET A 689 26.17 -29.29 -46.73
N ASP A 690 26.18 -28.87 -47.99
CA ASP A 690 25.65 -27.62 -48.55
C ASP A 690 24.15 -27.69 -48.95
N LEU A 691 23.58 -26.54 -49.28
CA LEU A 691 22.23 -26.38 -49.82
C LEU A 691 22.11 -26.95 -51.25
N GLY A 692 20.94 -27.51 -51.56
CA GLY A 692 20.58 -27.93 -52.93
C GLY A 692 19.06 -27.96 -53.12
N ASP A 693 18.58 -27.26 -54.16
CA ASP A 693 17.17 -27.04 -54.50
C ASP A 693 16.35 -28.31 -54.75
N VAL A 694 15.06 -28.30 -54.32
CA VAL A 694 13.85 -28.40 -55.19
C VAL A 694 12.69 -27.66 -54.53
#